data_AF-Q7TSG1-F1
#
_entry.id   AF-Q7TSG1-F1
#
_cell.length_a   1.000
_cell.length_b   1.000
_cell.length_c   1.000
_cell.angle_alpha   90.00
_cell.angle_beta   90.00
_cell.angle_gamma   90.00
#
_symmetry.space_group_name_H-M   'P 1'
#
loop_
_entity.id
_entity.type
_entity.pdbx_description
1 polymer ?
#
loop_
_entity_poly.entity_id
_entity_poly.type
_entity_poly.pdbx_seq_one_letter_code
_entity_poly.pdbx_strand_id
1 'polypeptide(L)'
;MVPKSDQLLIVVSILEGRHFPKRPKHLLVVEAKFDGEQLATDPVDHTDQPEFATELAWEIDRKVLHQHRLQRTPIKLQCFALDPQTSAKETVGYIVLDLRTAQETKQAPKWYQLLSNKYTKFKAEVQISLTLETDTKAQVDSYKAKAAPPRDGKVLASLAGVDPKDIVAVLNEEGGYHQIGPAEHCTDPFILSVTIAFATQLEQLIPCTMKLPERQPEFFFYYSLLGNDVTNEPFSDLINPNFEPERASVRIRSSVEILRVYLALHSKLQIHLCCGDQSLGSTEIPLNGLLKKGSTEINQHPVTVEGAFTLDPPNRAKQKLAPVPLDLAPTVGVSVALQREGIDSQSLIELKTQNGHEAEHSQKRVLTPIKEKTLTGPKSPRESPAPPPPPNQTPPTKDDATESEVESLQYDKDPKPTVKGIGSVPASLAQPEATCGASEVVTSGQKIAVPAASHHFCFSVDLRSVHDLELSFPVNCILRYSYPFFGSAAPIMTNPPVEVRKNMEVFLPQSYCAFDFATMPHQLQDTFLRIPLLVELWHKDKMSKDLLLGVARIQLSNILSSEKTRFLGANGEQCWRQTYSESVPVIAAQGSNNRILDLSYTMTLEDYGLVKMREIFVSESSQGVPAVDQKPSSPPPAPCPSEIQMEPRETLEYKAALELEMWKEMQEDIFESQLKQKELAHMQALAEEWKKRDRERESLVKKKVAEYSILEGKLQKALTELETREQQLASAEAELQRERKELQLERERNLQELQDSVRRARDDCVYQVELERLKLKQLEEDKQRLQQQLNDAGNKYKTLEKEFQQFKDQQNNKPEIRLQSEINLLTLEKVELERKLESATKSKLHYKQQWGRALKELARLKQREQESQMARLKKQQEELEQMRLRYLAAEEKETVRTEQQELLDIRNELNRLRQQEQNQYQDCKEIASGKLGSPRGSGLEEGLDDYLTRLIEERDTLMRTGVYNHEDRIISELDRQIREVLTKNSAS
;
A
#
# COMPACT_ATOMS: atom_id res chain seq x y z
N MET A 1 -29.01 -25.70 0.32
CA MET A 1 -27.59 -26.07 0.55
C MET A 1 -26.86 -25.80 -0.74
N VAL A 2 -25.75 -25.07 -0.72
CA VAL A 2 -24.82 -25.02 -1.87
C VAL A 2 -23.99 -26.31 -1.83
N PRO A 3 -23.78 -27.02 -2.94
CA PRO A 3 -22.84 -28.14 -2.96
C PRO A 3 -21.43 -27.62 -2.66
N LYS A 4 -20.71 -28.26 -1.73
CA LYS A 4 -19.26 -28.04 -1.63
C LYS A 4 -18.60 -28.51 -2.92
N SER A 5 -17.54 -27.85 -3.38
CA SER A 5 -16.68 -28.38 -4.43
C SER A 5 -16.15 -29.76 -4.00
N ASP A 6 -16.19 -30.73 -4.94
CA ASP A 6 -15.67 -32.08 -4.70
C ASP A 6 -14.11 -32.10 -4.76
N GLN A 7 -13.50 -31.07 -5.36
CA GLN A 7 -12.06 -30.85 -5.44
C GLN A 7 -11.48 -30.30 -4.12
N LEU A 8 -10.38 -30.90 -3.68
CA LEU A 8 -9.60 -30.53 -2.51
C LEU A 8 -8.12 -30.39 -2.91
N LEU A 9 -7.36 -29.59 -2.17
CA LEU A 9 -5.91 -29.49 -2.27
C LEU A 9 -5.27 -30.18 -1.07
N ILE A 10 -4.41 -31.17 -1.31
CA ILE A 10 -3.47 -31.67 -0.29
C ILE A 10 -2.28 -30.71 -0.29
N VAL A 11 -2.13 -29.91 0.77
CA VAL A 11 -1.05 -28.92 0.88
C VAL A 11 0.00 -29.40 1.89
N VAL A 12 1.26 -29.40 1.48
CA VAL A 12 2.45 -29.73 2.29
C VAL A 12 3.36 -28.52 2.35
N SER A 13 3.25 -27.74 3.43
CA SER A 13 4.11 -26.58 3.71
C SER A 13 5.44 -27.05 4.31
N ILE A 14 6.55 -26.85 3.61
CA ILE A 14 7.91 -27.18 4.05
C ILE A 14 8.57 -25.86 4.49
N LEU A 15 8.73 -25.68 5.80
CA LEU A 15 9.02 -24.37 6.38
C LEU A 15 10.53 -24.16 6.60
N GLU A 16 11.12 -24.88 7.55
CA GLU A 16 12.52 -24.73 7.96
C GLU A 16 13.15 -26.07 8.30
N GLY A 17 14.45 -26.22 8.06
CA GLY A 17 15.27 -27.31 8.56
C GLY A 17 16.06 -26.92 9.81
N ARG A 18 16.56 -27.90 10.55
CA ARG A 18 17.54 -27.69 11.65
C ARG A 18 18.50 -28.86 11.81
N HIS A 19 19.63 -28.58 12.46
CA HIS A 19 20.74 -29.51 12.67
C HIS A 19 21.35 -30.06 11.37
N PHE A 20 21.35 -29.29 10.28
CA PHE A 20 22.09 -29.66 9.07
C PHE A 20 23.59 -29.32 9.22
N PRO A 21 24.51 -30.05 8.53
CA PRO A 21 25.91 -29.68 8.47
C PRO A 21 26.16 -28.63 7.38
N LYS A 22 26.57 -27.40 7.74
CA LYS A 22 26.83 -26.31 6.78
C LYS A 22 27.77 -26.77 5.65
N ARG A 23 27.31 -26.71 4.38
CA ARG A 23 28.07 -27.05 3.16
C ARG A 23 28.00 -25.90 2.15
N PRO A 24 28.83 -24.85 2.27
CA PRO A 24 28.73 -23.60 1.49
C PRO A 24 29.12 -23.71 -0.01
N LYS A 25 29.06 -24.91 -0.58
CA LYS A 25 29.18 -25.20 -2.02
C LYS A 25 28.00 -26.04 -2.52
N HIS A 26 26.93 -26.17 -1.74
CA HIS A 26 25.79 -27.02 -2.04
C HIS A 26 24.50 -26.29 -1.70
N LEU A 27 23.44 -26.63 -2.42
CA LEU A 27 22.07 -26.20 -2.14
C LEU A 27 21.24 -27.41 -1.68
N LEU A 28 20.15 -27.17 -0.97
CA LEU A 28 19.20 -28.18 -0.51
C LEU A 28 17.88 -28.05 -1.27
N VAL A 29 17.39 -29.16 -1.80
CA VAL A 29 16.06 -29.29 -2.40
C VAL A 29 15.33 -30.46 -1.75
N VAL A 30 14.04 -30.29 -1.46
CA VAL A 30 13.16 -31.36 -1.01
C VAL A 30 12.14 -31.67 -2.10
N GLU A 31 12.21 -32.88 -2.66
CA GLU A 31 11.24 -33.36 -3.64
C GLU A 31 10.16 -34.18 -2.94
N ALA A 32 8.90 -33.80 -3.12
CA ALA A 32 7.74 -34.52 -2.59
C ALA A 32 7.03 -35.30 -3.70
N LYS A 33 6.79 -36.59 -3.46
CA LYS A 33 6.14 -37.51 -4.39
C LYS A 33 4.85 -38.06 -3.80
N PHE A 34 3.76 -37.88 -4.53
CA PHE A 34 2.42 -38.40 -4.24
C PHE A 34 1.72 -38.81 -5.54
N ASP A 35 0.97 -39.90 -5.50
CA ASP A 35 0.27 -40.60 -6.60
C ASP A 35 0.98 -40.74 -7.98
N GLY A 36 2.31 -40.62 -8.00
CA GLY A 36 3.14 -40.71 -9.21
C GLY A 36 3.71 -39.36 -9.63
N GLU A 37 2.97 -38.27 -9.36
CA GLU A 37 3.40 -36.89 -9.50
C GLU A 37 4.53 -36.53 -8.53
N GLN A 38 5.31 -35.52 -8.89
CA GLN A 38 6.48 -35.08 -8.12
C GLN A 38 6.60 -33.56 -8.18
N LEU A 39 6.60 -32.93 -7.02
CA LEU A 39 6.83 -31.50 -6.81
C LEU A 39 8.15 -31.31 -6.06
N ALA A 40 8.73 -30.12 -6.10
CA ALA A 40 10.00 -29.81 -5.44
C ALA A 40 9.99 -28.42 -4.82
N THR A 41 10.72 -28.23 -3.72
CA THR A 41 11.07 -26.89 -3.22
C THR A 41 12.09 -26.22 -4.14
N ASP A 42 12.17 -24.90 -4.06
CA ASP A 42 13.29 -24.17 -4.63
C ASP A 42 14.63 -24.56 -3.95
N PRO A 43 15.79 -24.34 -4.59
CA PRO A 43 17.10 -24.62 -4.01
C PRO A 43 17.51 -23.60 -2.93
N VAL A 44 17.63 -24.06 -1.69
CA VAL A 44 18.02 -23.25 -0.51
C VAL A 44 19.52 -23.41 -0.23
N ASP A 45 20.20 -22.42 0.33
CA ASP A 45 21.59 -22.59 0.81
C ASP A 45 21.71 -23.73 1.84
N HIS A 46 22.75 -24.56 1.71
CA HIS A 46 23.01 -25.67 2.64
C HIS A 46 23.66 -25.17 3.95
N THR A 47 22.83 -24.55 4.79
CA THR A 47 23.17 -24.04 6.12
C THR A 47 22.91 -25.09 7.21
N ASP A 48 22.94 -24.69 8.49
CA ASP A 48 22.52 -25.48 9.64
C ASP A 48 21.02 -25.38 9.96
N GLN A 49 20.39 -24.31 9.48
CA GLN A 49 18.95 -24.04 9.54
C GLN A 49 18.48 -23.52 8.16
N PRO A 50 18.27 -24.41 7.18
CA PRO A 50 17.84 -24.01 5.84
C PRO A 50 16.36 -23.62 5.84
N GLU A 51 16.03 -22.41 5.41
CA GLU A 51 14.67 -21.90 5.28
C GLU A 51 14.11 -22.24 3.89
N PHE A 52 13.10 -23.13 3.84
CA PHE A 52 12.49 -23.60 2.59
C PHE A 52 11.28 -22.77 2.18
N ALA A 53 10.45 -22.38 3.15
CA ALA A 53 9.24 -21.55 2.99
C ALA A 53 8.30 -21.92 1.81
N THR A 54 8.35 -23.15 1.29
CA THR A 54 7.63 -23.57 0.08
C THR A 54 6.40 -24.40 0.43
N GLU A 55 5.27 -24.17 -0.25
CA GLU A 55 4.10 -25.04 -0.16
C GLU A 55 3.94 -25.89 -1.43
N LEU A 56 3.88 -27.21 -1.27
CA LEU A 56 3.68 -28.16 -2.38
C LEU A 56 2.26 -28.71 -2.31
N ALA A 57 1.47 -28.55 -3.38
CA ALA A 57 0.04 -28.85 -3.39
C ALA A 57 -0.38 -29.77 -4.54
N TRP A 58 -1.23 -30.76 -4.23
CA TRP A 58 -1.85 -31.66 -5.22
C TRP A 58 -3.38 -31.48 -5.23
N GLU A 59 -3.99 -31.30 -6.40
CA GLU A 59 -5.44 -31.39 -6.58
C GLU A 59 -5.91 -32.84 -6.42
N ILE A 60 -7.02 -33.05 -5.70
CA ILE A 60 -7.59 -34.38 -5.47
C ILE A 60 -9.11 -34.33 -5.24
N ASP A 61 -9.84 -35.24 -5.87
CA ASP A 61 -11.27 -35.42 -5.58
C ASP A 61 -11.49 -36.00 -4.17
N ARG A 62 -12.53 -35.55 -3.47
CA ARG A 62 -12.94 -36.06 -2.15
C ARG A 62 -13.12 -37.58 -2.09
N LYS A 63 -13.51 -38.21 -3.20
CA LYS A 63 -13.63 -39.68 -3.36
C LYS A 63 -12.26 -40.35 -3.42
N VAL A 64 -11.35 -39.81 -4.23
CA VAL A 64 -9.98 -40.31 -4.42
C VAL A 64 -9.18 -40.15 -3.13
N LEU A 65 -9.28 -38.99 -2.46
CA LEU A 65 -8.71 -38.76 -1.13
C LEU A 65 -9.18 -39.78 -0.08
N HIS A 66 -10.45 -40.18 -0.10
CA HIS A 66 -10.95 -41.24 0.78
C HIS A 66 -10.28 -42.60 0.47
N GLN A 67 -10.11 -42.93 -0.80
CA GLN A 67 -9.42 -44.14 -1.24
C GLN A 67 -7.94 -44.17 -0.81
N HIS A 68 -7.17 -43.09 -1.01
CA HIS A 68 -5.77 -43.04 -0.56
C HIS A 68 -5.63 -43.11 0.97
N ARG A 69 -6.55 -42.50 1.72
CA ARG A 69 -6.61 -42.62 3.19
C ARG A 69 -6.93 -44.04 3.64
N LEU A 70 -7.79 -44.76 2.94
CA LEU A 70 -8.11 -46.16 3.22
C LEU A 70 -6.92 -47.08 2.90
N GLN A 71 -6.29 -46.88 1.74
CA GLN A 71 -5.10 -47.62 1.28
C GLN A 71 -3.81 -47.22 2.01
N ARG A 72 -3.82 -46.14 2.80
CA ARG A 72 -2.66 -45.54 3.47
C ARG A 72 -1.54 -45.15 2.50
N THR A 73 -1.89 -44.56 1.35
CA THR A 73 -0.90 -44.04 0.39
C THR A 73 -0.06 -42.95 1.07
N PRO A 74 1.28 -43.08 1.12
CA PRO A 74 2.13 -42.09 1.76
C PRO A 74 2.56 -40.99 0.80
N ILE A 75 2.69 -39.76 1.30
CA ILE A 75 3.49 -38.72 0.63
C ILE A 75 4.96 -38.97 1.03
N LYS A 76 5.86 -39.08 0.06
CA LYS A 76 7.29 -39.29 0.30
C LYS A 76 8.05 -38.03 -0.04
N LEU A 77 8.70 -37.41 0.93
CA LEU A 77 9.59 -36.28 0.73
C LEU A 77 11.04 -36.80 0.75
N GLN A 78 11.84 -36.46 -0.24
CA GLN A 78 13.25 -36.85 -0.32
C GLN A 78 14.12 -35.59 -0.42
N CYS A 79 15.03 -35.44 0.54
CA CYS A 79 15.93 -34.29 0.63
C CYS A 79 17.24 -34.62 -0.09
N PHE A 80 17.71 -33.68 -0.90
CA PHE A 80 18.93 -33.79 -1.69
C PHE A 80 19.82 -32.58 -1.49
N ALA A 81 21.13 -32.80 -1.49
CA ALA A 81 22.14 -31.76 -1.63
C ALA A 81 22.59 -31.70 -3.11
N LEU A 82 22.36 -30.56 -3.75
CA LEU A 82 22.80 -30.27 -5.10
C LEU A 82 24.16 -29.57 -5.06
N ASP A 83 25.11 -30.00 -5.88
CA ASP A 83 26.30 -29.19 -6.21
C ASP A 83 25.99 -28.33 -7.46
N PRO A 84 25.89 -26.99 -7.34
CA PRO A 84 25.58 -26.12 -8.47
C PRO A 84 26.73 -26.01 -9.50
N GLN A 85 27.93 -26.55 -9.24
CA GLN A 85 29.03 -26.58 -10.20
C GLN A 85 29.00 -27.81 -11.12
N THR A 86 28.40 -28.92 -10.67
CA THR A 86 28.36 -30.20 -11.40
C THR A 86 26.94 -30.69 -11.71
N SER A 87 25.91 -30.02 -11.18
CA SER A 87 24.52 -30.48 -11.12
C SER A 87 24.35 -31.87 -10.47
N ALA A 88 25.36 -32.33 -9.71
CA ALA A 88 25.31 -33.62 -9.03
C ALA A 88 24.36 -33.56 -7.83
N LYS A 89 23.49 -34.56 -7.72
CA LYS A 89 22.39 -34.63 -6.76
C LYS A 89 22.61 -35.74 -5.74
N GLU A 90 23.02 -35.37 -4.54
CA GLU A 90 23.33 -36.29 -3.44
C GLU A 90 22.11 -36.49 -2.53
N THR A 91 21.58 -37.71 -2.44
CA THR A 91 20.51 -38.02 -1.47
C THR A 91 21.00 -37.80 -0.02
N VAL A 92 20.31 -36.94 0.72
CA VAL A 92 20.55 -36.67 2.14
C VAL A 92 19.74 -37.62 3.01
N GLY A 93 18.47 -37.83 2.71
CA GLY A 93 17.53 -38.66 3.47
C GLY A 93 16.09 -38.46 2.98
N TYR A 94 15.12 -39.04 3.67
CA TYR A 94 13.69 -38.91 3.31
C TYR A 94 12.76 -38.83 4.53
N ILE A 95 11.55 -38.33 4.33
CA ILE A 95 10.46 -38.22 5.31
C ILE A 95 9.20 -38.84 4.66
N VAL A 96 8.34 -39.45 5.46
CA VAL A 96 7.12 -40.13 4.98
C VAL A 96 5.92 -39.63 5.78
N LEU A 97 4.94 -39.02 5.09
CA LEU A 97 3.72 -38.47 5.70
C LEU A 97 2.51 -39.35 5.39
N ASP A 98 1.58 -39.44 6.34
CA ASP A 98 0.34 -40.22 6.24
C ASP A 98 -0.86 -39.28 6.01
N LEU A 99 -1.55 -39.42 4.87
CA LEU A 99 -2.73 -38.63 4.48
C LEU A 99 -3.92 -38.71 5.45
N ARG A 100 -3.93 -39.67 6.38
CA ARG A 100 -4.91 -39.74 7.48
C ARG A 100 -4.68 -38.67 8.54
N THR A 101 -3.48 -38.06 8.59
CA THR A 101 -3.15 -36.96 9.52
C THR A 101 -3.52 -35.58 9.00
N ALA A 102 -3.64 -35.41 7.68
CA ALA A 102 -4.13 -34.21 7.02
C ALA A 102 -5.58 -33.91 7.42
N GLN A 103 -5.93 -32.65 7.65
CA GLN A 103 -7.28 -32.21 8.05
C GLN A 103 -7.67 -30.89 7.40
N GLU A 104 -8.98 -30.63 7.26
CA GLU A 104 -9.57 -29.35 6.78
C GLU A 104 -9.38 -28.18 7.79
N THR A 105 -8.62 -28.40 8.88
CA THR A 105 -8.29 -27.40 9.90
C THR A 105 -6.78 -27.26 9.96
N LYS A 106 -6.26 -26.02 9.89
CA LYS A 106 -4.83 -25.74 9.94
C LYS A 106 -4.23 -26.24 11.26
N GLN A 107 -3.41 -27.28 11.20
CA GLN A 107 -2.67 -27.81 12.34
C GLN A 107 -1.37 -27.02 12.54
N ALA A 108 -0.83 -27.03 13.76
CA ALA A 108 0.52 -26.55 14.01
C ALA A 108 1.54 -27.44 13.25
N PRO A 109 2.56 -26.85 12.62
CA PRO A 109 3.58 -27.60 11.89
C PRO A 109 4.42 -28.46 12.84
N LYS A 110 4.98 -29.57 12.32
CA LYS A 110 5.65 -30.60 13.11
C LYS A 110 7.05 -30.85 12.59
N TRP A 111 7.98 -31.13 13.50
CA TRP A 111 9.35 -31.53 13.17
C TRP A 111 9.43 -33.01 12.85
N TYR A 112 9.98 -33.34 11.67
CA TYR A 112 10.21 -34.71 11.21
C TYR A 112 11.70 -34.96 11.03
N GLN A 113 12.21 -36.07 11.59
CA GLN A 113 13.60 -36.51 11.40
C GLN A 113 13.78 -37.13 10.02
N LEU A 114 14.89 -36.79 9.36
CA LEU A 114 15.28 -37.41 8.10
C LEU A 114 15.64 -38.90 8.32
N LEU A 115 14.85 -39.78 7.72
CA LEU A 115 15.10 -41.22 7.66
C LEU A 115 16.24 -41.50 6.67
N SER A 116 17.04 -42.52 6.98
CA SER A 116 18.29 -42.85 6.27
C SER A 116 19.23 -41.66 6.05
N ASN A 117 19.24 -40.72 7.01
CA ASN A 117 20.07 -39.51 6.97
C ASN A 117 21.56 -39.85 6.82
N LYS A 118 22.15 -39.40 5.71
CA LYS A 118 23.56 -39.60 5.35
C LYS A 118 24.53 -38.88 6.29
N TYR A 119 24.08 -37.83 6.97
CA TYR A 119 24.88 -37.03 7.90
C TYR A 119 24.87 -37.66 9.30
N THR A 120 25.55 -38.80 9.47
CA THR A 120 25.50 -39.66 10.67
C THR A 120 25.81 -38.99 12.01
N LYS A 121 26.48 -37.82 12.02
CA LYS A 121 26.77 -37.01 13.23
C LYS A 121 25.70 -35.96 13.55
N PHE A 122 24.71 -35.77 12.69
CA PHE A 122 23.77 -34.64 12.67
C PHE A 122 22.33 -35.15 12.66
N LYS A 123 21.49 -34.75 13.63
CA LYS A 123 20.07 -35.13 13.67
C LYS A 123 19.21 -34.16 12.85
N ALA A 124 19.46 -34.15 11.54
CA ALA A 124 18.78 -33.25 10.60
C ALA A 124 17.25 -33.49 10.63
N GLU A 125 16.52 -32.41 10.87
CA GLU A 125 15.06 -32.38 11.06
C GLU A 125 14.46 -31.28 10.18
N VAL A 126 13.26 -31.51 9.64
CA VAL A 126 12.53 -30.52 8.81
C VAL A 126 11.15 -30.29 9.42
N GLN A 127 10.75 -29.01 9.52
CA GLN A 127 9.45 -28.58 9.98
C GLN A 127 8.46 -28.57 8.81
N ILE A 128 7.42 -29.39 8.91
CA ILE A 128 6.44 -29.61 7.84
C ILE A 128 5.01 -29.50 8.40
N SER A 129 4.15 -28.80 7.66
CA SER A 129 2.69 -28.85 7.81
C SER A 129 2.07 -29.77 6.75
N LEU A 130 0.91 -30.34 7.07
CA LEU A 130 0.11 -31.13 6.13
C LEU A 130 -1.38 -30.82 6.37
N THR A 131 -2.00 -30.14 5.43
CA THR A 131 -3.36 -29.62 5.50
C THR A 131 -4.19 -30.03 4.27
N LEU A 132 -5.50 -29.99 4.42
CA LEU A 132 -6.44 -30.07 3.31
C LEU A 132 -7.14 -28.73 3.16
N GLU A 133 -7.11 -28.17 1.96
CA GLU A 133 -7.86 -26.95 1.63
C GLU A 133 -8.89 -27.28 0.55
N THR A 134 -9.94 -26.47 0.42
CA THR A 134 -10.92 -26.62 -0.67
C THR A 134 -10.49 -25.80 -1.86
N ASP A 135 -10.42 -26.40 -3.04
CA ASP A 135 -10.29 -25.60 -4.26
C ASP A 135 -11.59 -24.79 -4.43
N THR A 136 -11.43 -23.49 -4.23
CA THR A 136 -12.45 -22.46 -4.37
C THR A 136 -11.83 -21.34 -5.21
N LYS A 137 -11.64 -21.64 -6.50
CA LYS A 137 -11.22 -20.67 -7.53
C LYS A 137 -11.99 -19.37 -7.34
N ALA A 138 -11.26 -18.27 -7.28
CA ALA A 138 -11.72 -17.04 -6.65
C ALA A 138 -13.04 -16.53 -7.24
N GLN A 139 -14.12 -16.61 -6.45
CA GLN A 139 -15.29 -15.78 -6.69
C GLN A 139 -15.05 -14.39 -6.11
N VAL A 140 -15.21 -13.39 -6.97
CA VAL A 140 -15.24 -11.98 -6.61
C VAL A 140 -16.48 -11.69 -5.75
N ASP A 141 -16.36 -10.71 -4.87
CA ASP A 141 -17.39 -10.09 -4.01
C ASP A 141 -17.92 -10.80 -2.75
N SER A 142 -18.42 -9.95 -1.83
CA SER A 142 -19.25 -10.26 -0.65
C SER A 142 -18.59 -10.95 0.57
N TYR A 143 -17.53 -10.36 1.12
CA TYR A 143 -17.19 -10.58 2.53
C TYR A 143 -18.20 -9.89 3.47
N LYS A 144 -19.01 -10.65 4.21
CA LYS A 144 -19.78 -10.15 5.36
C LYS A 144 -19.60 -10.99 6.63
N ALA A 145 -19.44 -10.25 7.73
CA ALA A 145 -19.79 -10.57 9.12
C ALA A 145 -18.85 -11.45 9.99
N LYS A 146 -18.22 -10.74 10.96
CA LYS A 146 -18.21 -11.04 12.40
C LYS A 146 -17.50 -12.33 12.91
N ALA A 147 -16.25 -12.17 13.38
CA ALA A 147 -15.88 -12.38 14.80
C ALA A 147 -14.36 -12.28 15.07
N ALA A 148 -13.76 -11.08 15.01
CA ALA A 148 -12.42 -10.81 15.55
C ALA A 148 -12.29 -9.32 15.95
N PRO A 149 -11.51 -8.95 16.99
CA PRO A 149 -11.22 -7.55 17.31
C PRO A 149 -10.29 -6.92 16.27
N PRO A 150 -10.41 -5.60 15.99
CA PRO A 150 -9.44 -4.90 15.16
C PRO A 150 -8.07 -4.85 15.86
N ARG A 151 -7.03 -5.22 15.13
CA ARG A 151 -5.64 -4.88 15.44
C ARG A 151 -5.04 -4.25 14.18
N ASP A 152 -4.65 -2.98 14.30
CA ASP A 152 -3.92 -2.28 13.27
C ASP A 152 -2.56 -2.93 13.00
N GLY A 153 -2.06 -2.81 11.75
CA GLY A 153 -0.72 -3.29 11.35
C GLY A 153 -0.66 -4.23 10.15
N LYS A 154 -1.78 -4.55 9.48
CA LYS A 154 -1.82 -5.57 8.42
C LYS A 154 -1.67 -5.03 6.98
N VAL A 155 -0.61 -4.24 6.72
CA VAL A 155 -0.27 -3.73 5.37
C VAL A 155 1.01 -4.36 4.80
N LEU A 156 2.00 -4.68 5.64
CA LEU A 156 3.33 -5.15 5.22
C LEU A 156 3.40 -6.58 4.64
N ALA A 157 2.31 -7.35 4.64
CA ALA A 157 2.31 -8.75 4.22
C ALA A 157 2.08 -8.97 2.71
N SER A 158 1.60 -7.96 1.98
CA SER A 158 1.16 -8.12 0.57
C SER A 158 2.27 -7.94 -0.48
N LEU A 159 3.53 -7.78 -0.05
CA LEU A 159 4.69 -7.47 -0.91
C LEU A 159 5.73 -8.60 -0.96
N ALA A 160 5.49 -9.70 -0.24
CA ALA A 160 6.48 -10.76 -0.01
C ALA A 160 6.64 -11.77 -1.17
N GLY A 161 6.21 -11.42 -2.39
CA GLY A 161 6.11 -12.35 -3.53
C GLY A 161 6.38 -11.75 -4.91
N VAL A 162 7.12 -10.63 -4.98
CA VAL A 162 7.59 -10.05 -6.25
C VAL A 162 9.11 -9.88 -6.14
N ASP A 163 9.89 -10.56 -7.00
CA ASP A 163 11.34 -10.31 -7.08
C ASP A 163 11.55 -8.86 -7.56
N PRO A 164 12.40 -8.05 -6.91
CA PRO A 164 12.74 -6.71 -7.38
C PRO A 164 13.12 -6.62 -8.87
N LYS A 165 13.65 -7.68 -9.47
CA LYS A 165 13.98 -7.77 -10.91
C LYS A 165 12.77 -7.69 -11.84
N ASP A 166 11.61 -8.17 -11.39
CA ASP A 166 10.38 -8.21 -12.19
C ASP A 166 9.61 -6.86 -12.13
N ILE A 167 10.09 -5.91 -11.32
CA ILE A 167 9.50 -4.58 -11.17
C ILE A 167 10.02 -3.67 -12.30
N VAL A 168 9.53 -3.94 -13.51
CA VAL A 168 9.75 -3.14 -14.72
C VAL A 168 8.57 -2.19 -14.99
N ALA A 169 8.81 -1.17 -15.81
CA ALA A 169 7.76 -0.30 -16.34
C ALA A 169 7.31 -0.81 -17.71
N VAL A 170 6.02 -1.15 -17.84
CA VAL A 170 5.42 -1.65 -19.08
C VAL A 170 4.44 -0.61 -19.61
N LEU A 171 4.68 -0.08 -20.81
CA LEU A 171 3.76 0.85 -21.46
C LEU A 171 2.44 0.14 -21.82
N ASN A 172 1.32 0.70 -21.36
CA ASN A 172 -0.01 0.36 -21.85
C ASN A 172 -0.40 1.42 -22.90
N GLU A 173 -0.29 1.04 -24.17
CA GLU A 173 -0.56 1.91 -25.33
C GLU A 173 -2.02 2.38 -25.37
N GLU A 174 -2.99 1.51 -25.06
CA GLU A 174 -4.42 1.83 -25.05
C GLU A 174 -4.79 2.84 -23.94
N GLY A 175 -4.10 2.77 -22.79
CA GLY A 175 -4.36 3.61 -21.63
C GLY A 175 -3.50 4.88 -21.52
N GLY A 176 -2.42 4.98 -22.29
CA GLY A 176 -1.45 6.08 -22.19
C GLY A 176 -0.78 6.18 -20.82
N TYR A 177 -0.41 5.04 -20.21
CA TYR A 177 0.27 4.98 -18.91
C TYR A 177 1.26 3.82 -18.81
N HIS A 178 2.23 3.92 -17.91
CA HIS A 178 3.19 2.87 -17.59
C HIS A 178 2.71 2.05 -16.38
N GLN A 179 2.39 0.78 -16.58
CA GLN A 179 2.11 -0.15 -15.49
C GLN A 179 3.42 -0.54 -14.80
N ILE A 180 3.51 -0.34 -13.49
CA ILE A 180 4.67 -0.73 -12.67
C ILE A 180 4.19 -1.67 -11.55
N GLY A 181 4.54 -2.94 -11.67
CA GLY A 181 4.05 -4.04 -10.82
C GLY A 181 2.68 -4.60 -11.23
N PRO A 182 2.22 -5.71 -10.60
CA PRO A 182 1.06 -6.47 -11.03
C PRO A 182 -0.24 -5.65 -11.11
N ALA A 183 -0.86 -5.59 -12.29
CA ALA A 183 -2.02 -4.73 -12.58
C ALA A 183 -3.29 -5.00 -11.75
N GLU A 184 -3.38 -6.18 -11.13
CA GLU A 184 -4.45 -6.54 -10.18
C GLU A 184 -4.37 -5.76 -8.86
N HIS A 185 -3.16 -5.46 -8.41
CA HIS A 185 -2.88 -4.90 -7.07
C HIS A 185 -2.27 -3.49 -7.14
N CYS A 186 -1.62 -3.16 -8.26
CA CYS A 186 -0.89 -1.92 -8.48
C CYS A 186 -1.72 -1.01 -9.39
N THR A 187 -2.86 -0.55 -8.87
CA THR A 187 -3.94 0.09 -9.63
C THR A 187 -4.00 1.62 -9.51
N ASP A 188 -3.26 2.21 -8.58
CA ASP A 188 -3.26 3.66 -8.29
C ASP A 188 -2.57 4.46 -9.41
N PRO A 189 -3.18 5.57 -9.87
CA PRO A 189 -2.57 6.43 -10.89
C PRO A 189 -1.67 7.51 -10.27
N PHE A 190 -0.53 7.75 -10.91
CA PHE A 190 0.47 8.75 -10.55
C PHE A 190 0.98 9.47 -11.80
N ILE A 191 1.51 10.68 -11.62
CA ILE A 191 2.19 11.45 -12.66
C ILE A 191 3.62 11.71 -12.18
N LEU A 192 4.60 11.33 -13.00
CA LEU A 192 6.01 11.66 -12.83
C LEU A 192 6.39 12.71 -13.88
N SER A 193 6.80 13.89 -13.42
CA SER A 193 7.17 15.03 -14.26
C SER A 193 8.65 15.38 -14.10
N VAL A 194 9.29 15.77 -15.20
CA VAL A 194 10.65 16.32 -15.23
C VAL A 194 10.57 17.70 -15.86
N THR A 195 11.07 18.73 -15.18
CA THR A 195 11.12 20.12 -15.66
C THR A 195 12.57 20.56 -15.79
N ILE A 196 12.97 21.06 -16.96
CA ILE A 196 14.27 21.73 -17.16
C ILE A 196 13.99 23.23 -17.17
N ALA A 197 14.48 23.95 -16.16
CA ALA A 197 14.02 25.29 -15.83
C ALA A 197 14.94 26.42 -16.32
N PHE A 198 16.26 26.18 -16.35
CA PHE A 198 17.27 27.12 -16.84
C PHE A 198 18.61 26.39 -17.04
N ALA A 199 19.56 27.02 -17.70
CA ALA A 199 20.95 26.57 -17.70
C ALA A 199 21.93 27.74 -17.76
N THR A 200 23.14 27.54 -17.26
CA THR A 200 24.19 28.57 -17.18
C THR A 200 25.56 27.99 -17.49
N GLN A 201 26.45 28.82 -18.05
CA GLN A 201 27.87 28.51 -18.26
C GLN A 201 28.10 27.29 -19.17
N LEU A 202 27.19 27.04 -20.11
CA LEU A 202 27.26 25.85 -20.97
C LEU A 202 28.40 25.91 -21.98
N GLU A 203 28.94 27.10 -22.26
CA GLU A 203 30.13 27.28 -23.09
C GLU A 203 31.37 26.56 -22.53
N GLN A 204 31.41 26.31 -21.21
CA GLN A 204 32.47 25.52 -20.55
C GLN A 204 32.51 24.05 -20.99
N LEU A 205 31.41 23.52 -21.57
CA LEU A 205 31.36 22.15 -22.11
C LEU A 205 31.98 22.02 -23.51
N ILE A 206 32.42 23.12 -24.13
CA ILE A 206 32.97 23.12 -25.48
C ILE A 206 34.47 23.45 -25.45
N PRO A 207 35.36 22.43 -25.59
CA PRO A 207 36.78 22.67 -25.78
C PRO A 207 37.02 23.47 -27.07
N CYS A 208 37.96 24.42 -27.06
CA CYS A 208 38.33 25.21 -28.24
C CYS A 208 38.86 24.37 -29.43
N THR A 209 39.07 23.06 -29.24
CA THR A 209 39.46 22.08 -30.26
C THR A 209 38.26 21.36 -30.90
N MET A 210 37.04 21.55 -30.40
CA MET A 210 35.84 20.84 -30.84
C MET A 210 35.18 21.59 -32.02
N LYS A 211 35.05 20.90 -33.16
CA LYS A 211 34.37 21.47 -34.33
C LYS A 211 32.85 21.32 -34.19
N LEU A 212 32.18 22.43 -33.89
CA LEU A 212 30.73 22.56 -34.03
C LEU A 212 30.31 22.59 -35.51
N PRO A 213 29.05 22.22 -35.83
CA PRO A 213 28.47 22.41 -37.17
C PRO A 213 28.58 23.85 -37.68
N GLU A 214 29.11 24.03 -38.90
CA GLU A 214 29.47 25.35 -39.45
C GLU A 214 28.26 26.24 -39.86
N ARG A 215 27.02 25.78 -39.70
CA ARG A 215 25.80 26.41 -40.26
C ARG A 215 24.73 26.74 -39.22
N GLN A 216 25.16 27.22 -38.05
CA GLN A 216 24.41 27.30 -36.79
C GLN A 216 24.38 25.94 -36.07
N PRO A 217 25.02 25.82 -34.89
CA PRO A 217 24.85 24.65 -34.03
C PRO A 217 23.56 24.80 -33.21
N GLU A 218 22.74 23.77 -33.24
CA GLU A 218 21.55 23.65 -32.39
C GLU A 218 21.91 22.78 -31.18
N PHE A 219 21.46 23.22 -30.00
CA PHE A 219 21.68 22.56 -28.71
C PHE A 219 20.34 22.22 -28.07
N PHE A 220 20.25 21.04 -27.46
CA PHE A 220 19.05 20.60 -26.75
C PHE A 220 19.42 19.71 -25.58
N PHE A 221 18.56 19.65 -24.57
CA PHE A 221 18.66 18.68 -23.50
C PHE A 221 17.93 17.39 -23.89
N TYR A 222 18.55 16.25 -23.60
CA TYR A 222 18.01 14.91 -23.84
C TYR A 222 17.98 14.08 -22.55
N TYR A 223 16.89 13.35 -22.32
CA TYR A 223 16.76 12.34 -21.27
C TYR A 223 15.72 11.29 -21.62
N SER A 224 15.87 10.06 -21.10
CA SER A 224 14.87 9.00 -21.28
C SER A 224 14.05 8.83 -20.00
N LEU A 225 12.74 9.06 -20.08
CA LEU A 225 11.80 9.03 -18.95
C LEU A 225 10.92 7.77 -19.05
N LEU A 226 11.22 6.76 -18.23
CA LEU A 226 10.64 5.41 -18.29
C LEU A 226 10.80 4.71 -19.67
N GLY A 227 11.83 5.06 -20.43
CA GLY A 227 12.06 4.55 -21.79
C GLY A 227 11.45 5.40 -22.91
N ASN A 228 10.76 6.49 -22.58
CA ASN A 228 10.32 7.49 -23.56
C ASN A 228 11.45 8.51 -23.72
N ASP A 229 11.97 8.65 -24.94
CA ASP A 229 12.97 9.67 -25.25
C ASP A 229 12.33 11.07 -25.25
N VAL A 230 12.92 11.98 -24.48
CA VAL A 230 12.48 13.36 -24.35
C VAL A 230 13.61 14.30 -24.76
N THR A 231 13.29 15.27 -25.61
CA THR A 231 14.15 16.38 -26.00
C THR A 231 13.40 17.69 -25.83
N ASN A 232 14.04 18.71 -25.27
CA ASN A 232 13.45 20.05 -25.18
C ASN A 232 13.61 20.83 -26.51
N GLU A 233 12.88 21.94 -26.67
CA GLU A 233 13.02 22.87 -27.81
C GLU A 233 14.49 23.33 -28.03
N PRO A 234 15.05 23.19 -29.26
CA PRO A 234 16.44 23.54 -29.53
C PRO A 234 16.76 25.04 -29.39
N PHE A 235 17.93 25.34 -28.81
CA PHE A 235 18.46 26.69 -28.62
C PHE A 235 19.88 26.82 -29.20
N SER A 236 20.38 28.05 -29.35
CA SER A 236 21.66 28.32 -30.03
C SER A 236 22.67 29.19 -29.27
N ASP A 237 22.25 29.92 -28.22
CA ASP A 237 23.18 30.59 -27.29
C ASP A 237 23.47 29.69 -26.08
N LEU A 238 24.75 29.41 -25.83
CA LEU A 238 25.22 28.64 -24.66
C LEU A 238 25.68 29.52 -23.50
N ILE A 239 25.97 30.79 -23.77
CA ILE A 239 26.41 31.80 -22.80
C ILE A 239 25.17 32.35 -22.08
N ASN A 240 24.08 32.60 -22.82
CA ASN A 240 22.77 32.96 -22.29
C ASN A 240 21.68 32.03 -22.85
N PRO A 241 21.57 30.78 -22.37
CA PRO A 241 20.54 29.84 -22.82
C PRO A 241 19.13 30.42 -22.64
N ASN A 242 18.41 30.54 -23.77
CA ASN A 242 17.16 31.30 -23.87
C ASN A 242 15.94 30.40 -24.17
N PHE A 243 16.02 29.11 -23.79
CA PHE A 243 14.89 28.19 -23.86
C PHE A 243 13.90 28.44 -22.72
N GLU A 244 12.61 28.23 -22.96
CA GLU A 244 11.57 28.36 -21.94
C GLU A 244 11.56 27.14 -20.97
N PRO A 245 11.12 27.30 -19.70
CA PRO A 245 11.05 26.20 -18.73
C PRO A 245 10.13 25.04 -19.15
N GLU A 246 10.69 23.99 -19.73
CA GLU A 246 9.93 22.90 -20.36
C GLU A 246 9.72 21.72 -19.41
N ARG A 247 8.52 21.10 -19.45
CA ARG A 247 8.13 19.97 -18.60
C ARG A 247 7.55 18.80 -19.40
N ALA A 248 8.27 17.69 -19.45
CA ALA A 248 7.69 16.40 -19.83
C ALA A 248 7.04 15.71 -18.62
N SER A 249 6.01 14.89 -18.86
CA SER A 249 5.31 14.14 -17.82
C SER A 249 4.83 12.80 -18.34
N VAL A 250 5.02 11.74 -17.56
CA VAL A 250 4.52 10.39 -17.85
C VAL A 250 3.52 9.95 -16.79
N ARG A 251 2.43 9.33 -17.25
CA ARG A 251 1.43 8.69 -16.38
C ARG A 251 1.92 7.30 -16.00
N ILE A 252 1.75 6.94 -14.73
CA ILE A 252 2.18 5.69 -14.12
C ILE A 252 0.97 5.08 -13.42
N ARG A 253 0.81 3.76 -13.49
CA ARG A 253 -0.16 3.00 -12.70
C ARG A 253 0.59 1.98 -11.84
N SER A 254 0.50 2.13 -10.52
CA SER A 254 1.31 1.34 -9.58
C SER A 254 0.66 1.25 -8.19
N SER A 255 1.46 1.01 -7.15
CA SER A 255 1.13 1.30 -5.74
C SER A 255 2.28 2.09 -5.13
N VAL A 256 2.03 2.86 -4.05
CA VAL A 256 3.09 3.67 -3.40
C VAL A 256 4.28 2.79 -2.97
N GLU A 257 4.02 1.57 -2.54
CA GLU A 257 5.03 0.61 -2.09
C GLU A 257 5.87 0.07 -3.24
N ILE A 258 5.26 -0.36 -4.35
CA ILE A 258 5.98 -0.87 -5.52
C ILE A 258 6.72 0.27 -6.24
N LEU A 259 6.11 1.45 -6.38
CA LEU A 259 6.74 2.62 -6.99
C LEU A 259 7.95 3.11 -6.18
N ARG A 260 7.89 3.01 -4.84
CA ARG A 260 9.04 3.25 -3.95
C ARG A 260 10.19 2.28 -4.21
N VAL A 261 9.90 1.01 -4.52
CA VAL A 261 10.93 0.01 -4.88
C VAL A 261 11.47 0.28 -6.29
N TYR A 262 10.60 0.54 -7.27
CA TYR A 262 10.99 0.86 -8.64
C TYR A 262 11.97 2.04 -8.71
N LEU A 263 11.67 3.14 -8.03
CA LEU A 263 12.53 4.34 -7.96
C LEU A 263 13.82 4.12 -7.17
N ALA A 264 13.87 3.12 -6.27
CA ALA A 264 15.07 2.73 -5.55
C ALA A 264 16.02 1.87 -6.41
N LEU A 265 15.48 1.09 -7.35
CA LEU A 265 16.28 0.38 -8.37
C LEU A 265 16.75 1.37 -9.45
N HIS A 266 15.83 2.14 -10.02
CA HIS A 266 16.07 3.17 -11.02
C HIS A 266 16.51 4.49 -10.35
N SER A 267 17.57 4.38 -9.54
CA SER A 267 18.00 5.39 -8.56
C SER A 267 18.39 6.77 -9.12
N LYS A 268 18.53 6.91 -10.44
CA LYS A 268 19.00 8.14 -11.12
C LYS A 268 18.28 8.35 -12.45
N LEU A 269 18.04 9.61 -12.81
CA LEU A 269 17.73 10.06 -14.16
C LEU A 269 18.97 10.76 -14.74
N GLN A 270 19.43 10.36 -15.93
CA GLN A 270 20.54 11.03 -16.61
C GLN A 270 19.99 12.06 -17.60
N ILE A 271 20.47 13.30 -17.51
CA ILE A 271 20.11 14.40 -18.42
C ILE A 271 21.39 14.85 -19.14
N HIS A 272 21.33 14.87 -20.47
CA HIS A 272 22.42 15.25 -21.36
C HIS A 272 22.16 16.63 -21.96
N LEU A 273 23.19 17.45 -22.14
CA LEU A 273 23.21 18.49 -23.16
C LEU A 273 23.79 17.86 -24.44
N CYS A 274 23.12 18.07 -25.58
CA CYS A 274 23.47 17.52 -26.89
C CYS A 274 23.62 18.61 -27.96
N CYS A 275 24.40 18.31 -29.01
CA CYS A 275 24.46 19.07 -30.26
C CYS A 275 24.43 18.05 -31.42
N GLY A 276 23.27 17.90 -32.05
CA GLY A 276 22.96 16.69 -32.83
C GLY A 276 23.20 15.41 -31.99
N ASP A 277 23.76 14.39 -32.61
CA ASP A 277 24.04 13.08 -31.98
C ASP A 277 25.16 13.11 -30.91
N GLN A 278 25.76 14.28 -30.61
CA GLN A 278 26.89 14.40 -29.68
C GLN A 278 26.47 15.02 -28.35
N SER A 279 26.53 14.23 -27.27
CA SER A 279 26.43 14.78 -25.91
C SER A 279 27.69 15.57 -25.54
N LEU A 280 27.50 16.84 -25.16
CA LEU A 280 28.55 17.77 -24.72
C LEU A 280 28.86 17.60 -23.23
N GLY A 281 27.84 17.28 -22.44
CA GLY A 281 27.94 16.96 -21.02
C GLY A 281 26.67 16.30 -20.50
N SER A 282 26.74 15.66 -19.34
CA SER A 282 25.58 15.02 -18.71
C SER A 282 25.61 15.13 -17.18
N THR A 283 24.43 15.11 -16.56
CA THR A 283 24.28 15.13 -15.10
C THR A 283 23.34 14.02 -14.62
N GLU A 284 23.46 13.63 -13.35
CA GLU A 284 22.67 12.57 -12.73
C GLU A 284 21.75 13.14 -11.64
N ILE A 285 20.44 13.10 -11.86
CA ILE A 285 19.43 13.53 -10.89
C ILE A 285 19.04 12.34 -10.00
N PRO A 286 19.21 12.39 -8.67
CA PRO A 286 18.88 11.27 -7.79
C PRO A 286 17.37 11.13 -7.62
N LEU A 287 16.81 10.00 -8.06
CA LEU A 287 15.41 9.61 -7.79
C LEU A 287 15.26 8.91 -6.42
N ASN A 288 16.38 8.39 -5.90
CA ASN A 288 16.48 7.86 -4.54
C ASN A 288 16.04 8.89 -3.49
N GLY A 289 14.97 8.57 -2.74
CA GLY A 289 14.44 9.41 -1.67
C GLY A 289 13.17 10.18 -2.02
N LEU A 290 12.78 10.24 -3.30
CA LEU A 290 11.52 10.85 -3.76
C LEU A 290 10.28 10.20 -3.11
N LEU A 291 10.38 8.93 -2.70
CA LEU A 291 9.40 8.27 -1.82
C LEU A 291 10.08 7.74 -0.55
N LYS A 292 9.93 8.47 0.56
CA LYS A 292 10.45 8.05 1.88
C LYS A 292 9.69 6.80 2.38
N LYS A 293 10.38 5.88 3.05
CA LYS A 293 9.78 4.66 3.61
C LYS A 293 8.84 5.01 4.77
N GLY A 294 7.55 4.68 4.64
CA GLY A 294 6.52 4.97 5.65
C GLY A 294 5.97 6.40 5.63
N SER A 295 6.38 7.25 4.69
CA SER A 295 5.73 8.55 4.48
C SER A 295 4.48 8.44 3.61
N THR A 296 3.47 9.25 3.93
CA THR A 296 2.22 9.42 3.19
C THR A 296 2.13 10.77 2.47
N GLU A 297 3.21 11.56 2.43
CA GLU A 297 3.31 12.91 1.81
C GLU A 297 2.64 12.98 0.42
N ILE A 298 2.89 11.99 -0.45
CA ILE A 298 2.35 11.89 -1.82
C ILE A 298 0.80 11.84 -1.91
N ASN A 299 0.10 11.55 -0.82
CA ASN A 299 -1.37 11.58 -0.77
C ASN A 299 -1.95 12.97 -0.45
N GLN A 300 -1.10 13.97 -0.22
CA GLN A 300 -1.51 15.33 0.13
C GLN A 300 -0.88 16.38 -0.79
N HIS A 301 0.37 16.19 -1.22
CA HIS A 301 1.08 17.10 -2.09
C HIS A 301 2.04 16.34 -3.01
N PRO A 302 2.47 16.95 -4.15
CA PRO A 302 3.58 16.43 -4.93
C PRO A 302 4.84 16.31 -4.07
N VAL A 303 5.62 15.24 -4.26
CA VAL A 303 6.97 15.12 -3.68
C VAL A 303 7.97 15.46 -4.78
N THR A 304 8.94 16.32 -4.48
CA THR A 304 9.86 16.87 -5.49
C THR A 304 11.33 16.72 -5.09
N VAL A 305 12.19 16.59 -6.10
CA VAL A 305 13.64 16.76 -6.03
C VAL A 305 13.98 17.88 -7.01
N GLU A 306 14.46 19.01 -6.48
CA GLU A 306 14.74 20.22 -7.26
C GLU A 306 16.11 20.78 -6.89
N GLY A 307 16.85 21.27 -7.88
CA GLY A 307 18.18 21.83 -7.67
C GLY A 307 18.85 22.30 -8.96
N ALA A 308 20.04 22.89 -8.78
CA ALA A 308 20.96 23.22 -9.85
C ALA A 308 22.04 22.12 -9.91
N PHE A 309 22.11 21.41 -11.03
CA PHE A 309 22.95 20.22 -11.21
C PHE A 309 24.06 20.48 -12.23
N THR A 310 25.30 20.23 -11.84
CA THR A 310 26.47 20.41 -12.72
C THR A 310 26.51 19.34 -13.81
N LEU A 311 26.78 19.75 -15.05
CA LEU A 311 26.95 18.90 -16.22
C LEU A 311 28.42 18.48 -16.36
N ASP A 312 28.67 17.18 -16.38
CA ASP A 312 30.01 16.62 -16.54
C ASP A 312 30.31 16.29 -18.02
N PRO A 313 31.42 16.80 -18.60
CA PRO A 313 31.79 16.49 -19.99
C PRO A 313 32.25 15.03 -20.13
N PRO A 314 31.83 14.30 -21.18
CA PRO A 314 31.96 12.83 -21.26
C PRO A 314 33.41 12.31 -21.33
N ASN A 315 34.39 13.19 -21.51
CA ASN A 315 35.82 12.85 -21.54
C ASN A 315 36.62 13.42 -20.35
N ARG A 316 35.98 13.87 -19.26
CA ARG A 316 36.64 14.46 -18.07
C ARG A 316 37.84 13.64 -17.55
N ALA A 317 37.69 12.31 -17.51
CA ALA A 317 38.75 11.38 -17.08
C ALA A 317 39.99 11.35 -18.01
N LYS A 318 39.85 11.70 -19.29
CA LYS A 318 40.97 11.73 -20.27
C LYS A 318 41.69 13.08 -20.31
N GLN A 319 41.02 14.18 -19.97
CA GLN A 319 41.52 15.54 -20.20
C GLN A 319 42.33 16.13 -19.03
N LYS A 320 42.29 15.54 -17.81
CA LYS A 320 43.00 16.04 -16.61
C LYS A 320 42.79 17.54 -16.33
N LEU A 321 41.62 18.08 -16.67
CA LEU A 321 41.27 19.48 -16.41
C LEU A 321 41.28 19.76 -14.90
N ALA A 322 41.70 20.96 -14.52
CA ALA A 322 41.62 21.42 -13.15
C ALA A 322 40.15 21.47 -12.69
N PRO A 323 39.87 21.35 -11.37
CA PRO A 323 38.52 21.59 -10.85
C PRO A 323 38.10 23.03 -11.16
N VAL A 324 37.11 23.18 -12.04
CA VAL A 324 36.43 24.47 -12.24
C VAL A 324 35.73 24.84 -10.93
N PRO A 325 35.83 26.09 -10.43
CA PRO A 325 35.07 26.55 -9.28
C PRO A 325 33.57 26.30 -9.48
N LEU A 326 32.84 25.95 -8.41
CA LEU A 326 31.40 25.65 -8.50
C LEU A 326 30.61 26.81 -9.13
N ASP A 327 30.97 28.04 -8.78
CA ASP A 327 30.40 29.29 -9.30
C ASP A 327 30.64 29.53 -10.81
N LEU A 328 31.46 28.69 -11.46
CA LEU A 328 31.83 28.73 -12.88
C LEU A 328 31.57 27.39 -13.60
N ALA A 329 30.88 26.44 -12.96
CA ALA A 329 30.67 25.10 -13.52
C ALA A 329 29.39 25.05 -14.37
N PRO A 330 29.43 24.43 -15.58
CA PRO A 330 28.26 24.31 -16.46
C PRO A 330 27.12 23.61 -15.72
N THR A 331 25.96 24.26 -15.61
CA THR A 331 24.92 23.86 -14.66
C THR A 331 23.52 23.99 -15.28
N VAL A 332 22.65 23.03 -14.97
CA VAL A 332 21.24 22.99 -15.39
C VAL A 332 20.31 22.94 -14.18
N GLY A 333 19.29 23.79 -14.16
CA GLY A 333 18.23 23.79 -13.16
C GLY A 333 17.17 22.75 -13.50
N VAL A 334 16.95 21.77 -12.61
CA VAL A 334 16.04 20.64 -12.85
C VAL A 334 15.12 20.43 -11.64
N SER A 335 13.83 20.20 -11.91
CA SER A 335 12.83 19.81 -10.91
C SER A 335 12.11 18.53 -11.36
N VAL A 336 12.26 17.46 -10.58
CA VAL A 336 11.56 16.18 -10.78
C VAL A 336 10.47 16.05 -9.73
N ALA A 337 9.23 15.85 -10.16
CA ALA A 337 8.05 15.83 -9.30
C ALA A 337 7.25 14.54 -9.49
N LEU A 338 6.82 13.92 -8.38
CA LEU A 338 5.92 12.78 -8.37
C LEU A 338 4.65 13.11 -7.55
N GLN A 339 3.48 12.95 -8.17
CA GLN A 339 2.19 13.19 -7.53
C GLN A 339 1.20 12.05 -7.84
N ARG A 340 0.20 11.84 -6.97
CA ARG A 340 -0.94 10.96 -7.26
C ARG A 340 -1.92 11.70 -8.18
N GLU A 341 -2.38 11.04 -9.23
CA GLU A 341 -3.34 11.63 -10.17
C GLU A 341 -4.69 11.80 -9.47
N GLY A 342 -5.32 12.97 -9.61
CA GLY A 342 -6.52 13.36 -8.86
C GLY A 342 -6.28 14.24 -7.62
N ILE A 343 -5.04 14.64 -7.34
CA ILE A 343 -4.73 15.78 -6.45
C ILE A 343 -4.57 17.03 -7.33
N ASP A 344 -5.41 18.05 -7.15
CA ASP A 344 -5.40 19.25 -7.98
C ASP A 344 -4.12 20.10 -7.80
N SER A 345 -3.17 19.94 -8.71
CA SER A 345 -1.91 20.69 -8.78
C SER A 345 -2.12 22.22 -8.89
N GLN A 346 -3.32 22.68 -9.26
CA GLN A 346 -3.68 24.10 -9.37
C GLN A 346 -3.97 24.79 -8.02
N SER A 347 -4.04 24.03 -6.91
CA SER A 347 -4.36 24.59 -5.58
C SER A 347 -3.16 25.12 -4.79
N LEU A 348 -1.92 24.75 -5.16
CA LEU A 348 -0.76 24.87 -4.26
C LEU A 348 0.04 26.19 -4.36
N ILE A 349 -0.39 27.15 -5.17
CA ILE A 349 0.28 28.47 -5.31
C ILE A 349 -0.19 29.46 -4.23
N GLU A 350 -1.42 29.33 -3.72
CA GLU A 350 -1.97 30.25 -2.70
C GLU A 350 -1.79 29.74 -1.25
N LEU A 351 -1.53 28.45 -1.06
CA LEU A 351 -1.47 27.80 0.26
C LEU A 351 -0.12 27.89 1.00
N LYS A 352 0.91 28.53 0.42
CA LYS A 352 2.12 28.96 1.16
C LYS A 352 2.00 30.37 1.76
N THR A 353 0.87 31.04 1.57
CA THR A 353 0.65 32.45 1.97
C THR A 353 -0.34 32.60 3.13
N GLN A 354 -0.87 31.49 3.68
CA GLN A 354 -1.79 31.47 4.83
C GLN A 354 -1.43 30.38 5.86
N ASN A 355 -0.18 30.39 6.36
CA ASN A 355 0.23 29.68 7.58
C ASN A 355 1.52 30.29 8.16
N GLY A 356 1.50 31.61 8.39
CA GLY A 356 2.67 32.41 8.76
C GLY A 356 2.40 33.45 9.85
N HIS A 357 1.47 33.18 10.77
CA HIS A 357 1.07 34.10 11.84
C HIS A 357 0.89 33.39 13.20
N GLU A 358 1.92 32.68 13.66
CA GLU A 358 2.29 32.75 15.08
C GLU A 358 3.75 33.19 15.16
N ALA A 359 4.02 34.16 16.02
CA ALA A 359 5.30 34.84 16.12
C ALA A 359 5.85 34.76 17.55
N GLU A 360 7.08 35.26 17.69
CA GLU A 360 7.73 35.66 18.95
C GLU A 360 8.46 34.59 19.81
N HIS A 361 9.59 35.06 20.31
CA HIS A 361 10.35 34.57 21.48
C HIS A 361 10.97 33.16 21.45
N SER A 362 11.95 33.04 20.56
CA SER A 362 13.24 32.46 20.96
C SER A 362 13.81 33.16 22.20
N GLN A 363 14.09 32.43 23.28
CA GLN A 363 15.16 32.77 24.23
C GLN A 363 15.98 31.53 24.61
N LYS A 364 17.29 31.73 24.83
CA LYS A 364 18.27 30.64 25.02
C LYS A 364 18.26 30.11 26.46
N ARG A 365 18.35 28.78 26.56
CA ARG A 365 18.44 28.00 27.80
C ARG A 365 19.84 28.09 28.44
N VAL A 366 20.03 28.96 29.43
CA VAL A 366 21.21 28.97 30.32
C VAL A 366 20.80 29.27 31.77
N LEU A 367 21.28 28.41 32.69
CA LEU A 367 21.60 28.55 34.14
C LEU A 367 21.26 29.91 34.83
N THR A 368 20.75 30.00 36.07
CA THR A 368 20.62 29.05 37.22
C THR A 368 19.56 29.58 38.24
N PRO A 369 19.09 28.80 39.25
CA PRO A 369 17.86 29.12 40.04
C PRO A 369 18.08 29.69 41.46
N ILE A 370 17.01 30.17 42.13
CA ILE A 370 16.80 30.08 43.60
C ILE A 370 15.35 30.45 44.08
N LYS A 371 14.75 29.56 44.92
CA LYS A 371 13.70 29.72 45.99
C LYS A 371 12.33 30.43 45.73
N GLU A 372 11.19 29.74 45.98
CA GLU A 372 10.26 29.81 47.17
C GLU A 372 9.33 31.06 47.23
N LYS A 373 8.02 31.03 47.55
CA LYS A 373 7.04 30.05 48.09
C LYS A 373 5.70 30.13 47.29
N THR A 374 4.87 29.09 47.10
CA THR A 374 3.84 28.51 48.03
C THR A 374 2.82 29.58 48.53
N LEU A 375 1.50 29.50 48.31
CA LEU A 375 0.54 28.45 48.77
C LEU A 375 -0.84 28.43 48.02
N THR A 376 -1.39 27.21 47.90
CA THR A 376 -2.81 26.71 47.87
C THR A 376 -4.03 27.67 48.02
N GLY A 377 -5.23 27.37 47.50
CA GLY A 377 -5.72 26.18 46.77
C GLY A 377 -7.27 26.15 46.55
N PRO A 378 -7.86 25.11 45.89
CA PRO A 378 -9.22 25.18 45.27
C PRO A 378 -10.32 24.22 45.81
N LYS A 379 -11.61 24.56 45.57
CA LYS A 379 -12.87 23.75 45.66
C LYS A 379 -14.00 24.44 44.86
N SER A 380 -15.12 23.86 44.39
CA SER A 380 -15.54 22.50 43.95
C SER A 380 -16.93 22.59 43.24
N PRO A 381 -17.39 21.62 42.40
CA PRO A 381 -18.55 21.79 41.49
C PRO A 381 -19.78 20.87 41.71
N ARG A 382 -20.95 21.24 41.14
CA ARG A 382 -22.19 20.48 40.74
C ARG A 382 -23.31 21.50 40.39
N GLU A 383 -24.45 21.24 39.72
CA GLU A 383 -25.20 20.05 39.21
C GLU A 383 -26.04 20.53 37.97
N SER A 384 -26.07 19.86 36.80
CA SER A 384 -27.05 18.85 36.31
C SER A 384 -28.26 19.39 35.48
N PRO A 385 -28.90 18.61 34.55
CA PRO A 385 -29.49 19.18 33.31
C PRO A 385 -30.93 18.76 32.89
N ALA A 386 -31.56 19.51 31.96
CA ALA A 386 -32.68 19.08 31.08
C ALA A 386 -32.86 20.03 29.84
N PRO A 387 -33.55 19.64 28.73
CA PRO A 387 -33.40 20.31 27.41
C PRO A 387 -34.73 20.87 26.79
N PRO A 388 -34.99 20.95 25.44
CA PRO A 388 -35.47 22.18 24.74
C PRO A 388 -36.92 21.98 24.16
N PRO A 389 -37.52 22.74 23.17
CA PRO A 389 -36.97 23.71 22.19
C PRO A 389 -37.74 25.07 22.02
N PRO A 390 -38.41 25.50 20.89
CA PRO A 390 -38.17 26.86 20.35
C PRO A 390 -39.47 27.68 20.01
N PRO A 391 -39.46 28.72 19.14
CA PRO A 391 -39.22 30.10 19.52
C PRO A 391 -40.41 31.05 19.21
N ASN A 392 -40.39 32.28 19.73
CA ASN A 392 -41.22 33.37 19.19
C ASN A 392 -40.56 34.76 19.38
N GLN A 393 -41.14 35.79 18.77
CA GLN A 393 -40.42 37.00 18.33
C GLN A 393 -40.62 38.27 19.20
N THR A 394 -39.81 39.30 18.84
CA THR A 394 -39.96 40.76 19.06
C THR A 394 -39.74 41.38 20.47
N PRO A 395 -39.26 42.67 20.55
CA PRO A 395 -38.31 43.11 21.59
C PRO A 395 -38.72 44.44 22.32
N PRO A 396 -37.89 45.48 22.53
CA PRO A 396 -37.13 45.68 23.78
C PRO A 396 -37.29 47.08 24.45
N THR A 397 -36.80 47.22 25.70
CA THR A 397 -36.41 48.48 26.42
C THR A 397 -35.99 48.08 27.85
N LYS A 398 -35.15 48.80 28.63
CA LYS A 398 -33.91 49.59 28.40
C LYS A 398 -33.26 49.84 29.80
N ASP A 399 -32.18 50.64 29.86
CA ASP A 399 -31.55 51.22 31.08
C ASP A 399 -30.76 50.20 31.98
N ASP A 400 -29.68 50.54 32.69
CA ASP A 400 -28.99 51.84 32.87
C ASP A 400 -27.47 51.68 33.23
N ALA A 401 -26.74 52.80 33.33
CA ALA A 401 -25.34 53.01 33.83
C ALA A 401 -24.19 52.41 32.98
N THR A 402 -23.33 53.22 32.31
CA THR A 402 -22.21 54.06 32.85
C THR A 402 -20.98 53.20 33.22
N GLU A 403 -19.73 53.48 32.81
CA GLU A 403 -19.05 54.68 32.22
C GLU A 403 -18.27 54.25 30.91
N SER A 404 -17.39 54.98 30.20
CA SER A 404 -16.60 56.22 30.40
C SER A 404 -16.15 56.89 29.07
N GLU A 405 -15.54 58.06 29.21
CA GLU A 405 -14.77 58.95 28.30
C GLU A 405 -13.57 58.32 27.54
N VAL A 406 -12.99 58.83 26.42
CA VAL A 406 -13.28 59.75 25.28
C VAL A 406 -12.28 59.33 24.14
N GLU A 407 -12.27 59.77 22.87
CA GLU A 407 -12.71 60.99 22.17
C GLU A 407 -13.03 60.66 20.69
N SER A 408 -13.76 61.52 19.96
CA SER A 408 -14.44 61.16 18.70
C SER A 408 -13.87 61.81 17.43
N LEU A 409 -14.11 61.20 16.27
CA LEU A 409 -14.77 61.85 15.11
C LEU A 409 -15.10 60.85 13.97
N GLN A 410 -16.40 60.67 13.70
CA GLN A 410 -16.96 60.15 12.44
C GLN A 410 -17.68 61.31 11.73
N TYR A 411 -17.94 61.24 10.42
CA TYR A 411 -19.12 61.76 9.67
C TYR A 411 -18.83 61.53 8.16
N ASP A 412 -19.75 61.21 7.23
CA ASP A 412 -21.07 60.54 7.24
C ASP A 412 -21.48 60.25 5.78
N LYS A 413 -22.66 59.67 5.48
CA LYS A 413 -23.06 59.23 4.14
C LYS A 413 -24.55 59.47 3.80
N ASP A 414 -24.78 60.41 2.87
CA ASP A 414 -25.96 60.61 1.99
C ASP A 414 -27.41 60.50 2.54
N PRO A 415 -28.24 61.54 2.32
CA PRO A 415 -29.68 61.38 2.13
C PRO A 415 -30.19 61.88 0.75
N LYS A 416 -31.00 61.04 0.08
CA LYS A 416 -31.77 61.37 -1.14
C LYS A 416 -33.09 62.09 -0.83
N PRO A 417 -33.69 62.75 -1.84
CA PRO A 417 -35.11 62.53 -2.12
C PRO A 417 -35.45 62.26 -3.60
N THR A 418 -36.68 61.77 -3.83
CA THR A 418 -37.33 61.46 -5.14
C THR A 418 -38.09 62.69 -5.71
N VAL A 419 -38.65 62.78 -6.95
CA VAL A 419 -39.71 61.94 -7.58
C VAL A 419 -39.82 62.12 -9.14
N LYS A 420 -40.13 60.99 -9.81
CA LYS A 420 -40.65 60.65 -11.17
C LYS A 420 -41.28 61.71 -12.14
N GLY A 421 -41.13 61.44 -13.48
CA GLY A 421 -42.04 61.88 -14.59
C GLY A 421 -41.35 62.08 -15.97
N ILE A 422 -41.10 61.06 -16.81
CA ILE A 422 -41.93 60.43 -17.88
C ILE A 422 -42.07 61.22 -19.23
N GLY A 423 -41.49 60.67 -20.32
CA GLY A 423 -41.73 60.99 -21.76
C GLY A 423 -40.87 62.13 -22.39
N SER A 424 -40.61 62.21 -23.71
CA SER A 424 -40.62 61.22 -24.82
C SER A 424 -39.98 61.76 -26.15
N VAL A 425 -38.84 61.19 -26.59
CA VAL A 425 -38.40 60.79 -27.98
C VAL A 425 -39.16 61.37 -29.22
N PRO A 426 -38.53 61.76 -30.38
CA PRO A 426 -37.13 62.12 -30.73
C PRO A 426 -36.94 63.33 -31.75
N ALA A 427 -35.67 63.54 -32.18
CA ALA A 427 -35.22 63.81 -33.59
C ALA A 427 -34.80 65.21 -34.14
N SER A 428 -33.50 65.29 -34.48
CA SER A 428 -32.89 65.77 -35.75
C SER A 428 -32.39 67.23 -35.97
N LEU A 429 -31.22 67.33 -36.62
CA LEU A 429 -30.53 68.50 -37.26
C LEU A 429 -30.02 69.62 -36.32
N ALA A 430 -28.69 69.85 -36.14
CA ALA A 430 -27.65 70.37 -37.06
C ALA A 430 -27.65 71.91 -37.17
N GLN A 431 -26.53 72.69 -37.19
CA GLN A 431 -25.05 72.50 -37.19
C GLN A 431 -24.40 73.92 -36.92
N PRO A 432 -23.08 74.19 -37.02
CA PRO A 432 -21.86 73.57 -36.43
C PRO A 432 -20.90 74.62 -35.76
N GLU A 433 -19.65 74.21 -35.42
CA GLU A 433 -18.42 75.05 -35.23
C GLU A 433 -18.38 76.07 -34.05
N ALA A 434 -17.24 76.40 -33.40
CA ALA A 434 -15.93 75.74 -33.19
C ALA A 434 -15.25 76.42 -31.96
N THR A 435 -14.42 75.78 -31.12
CA THR A 435 -12.96 75.67 -31.29
C THR A 435 -12.29 74.87 -30.15
N CYS A 436 -11.00 74.52 -30.33
CA CYS A 436 -10.19 73.51 -29.64
C CYS A 436 -10.01 73.62 -28.10
N GLY A 437 -9.72 72.47 -27.47
CA GLY A 437 -9.32 72.34 -26.06
C GLY A 437 -8.69 70.97 -25.71
N ALA A 438 -7.73 70.52 -26.53
CA ALA A 438 -6.84 69.35 -26.37
C ALA A 438 -7.30 68.14 -25.52
N SER A 439 -7.66 67.04 -26.18
CA SER A 439 -7.60 65.70 -25.58
C SER A 439 -6.18 65.14 -25.70
N GLU A 440 -5.61 64.63 -24.62
CA GLU A 440 -4.49 63.67 -24.71
C GLU A 440 -5.04 62.25 -24.67
N VAL A 441 -4.99 61.56 -25.81
CA VAL A 441 -5.15 60.11 -25.94
C VAL A 441 -3.81 59.60 -26.44
N VAL A 442 -2.94 59.14 -25.52
CA VAL A 442 -1.61 58.63 -25.87
C VAL A 442 -1.27 57.42 -24.99
N THR A 443 -1.45 56.23 -25.56
CA THR A 443 -0.82 54.95 -25.18
C THR A 443 -1.04 54.40 -23.76
N SER A 444 -1.82 53.32 -23.64
CA SER A 444 -1.73 52.39 -22.52
C SER A 444 -0.43 51.58 -22.54
N GLY A 445 0.56 52.05 -21.76
CA GLY A 445 1.58 51.16 -21.24
C GLY A 445 0.94 50.10 -20.32
N GLN A 446 1.34 48.83 -20.45
CA GLN A 446 0.80 47.74 -19.63
C GLN A 446 0.90 48.09 -18.14
N LYS A 447 -0.24 48.16 -17.45
CA LYS A 447 -0.34 48.79 -16.12
C LYS A 447 0.13 47.84 -15.01
N ILE A 448 1.44 47.58 -14.96
CA ILE A 448 2.09 46.76 -13.93
C ILE A 448 1.88 47.41 -12.56
N ALA A 449 0.89 46.92 -11.83
CA ALA A 449 0.55 47.41 -10.50
C ALA A 449 1.61 46.94 -9.49
N VAL A 450 2.44 47.88 -9.04
CA VAL A 450 3.36 47.68 -7.91
C VAL A 450 2.54 47.28 -6.67
N PRO A 451 2.96 46.26 -5.89
CA PRO A 451 2.25 45.86 -4.67
C PRO A 451 2.09 47.02 -3.68
N ALA A 452 0.90 47.17 -3.11
CA ALA A 452 0.55 48.31 -2.24
C ALA A 452 1.35 48.40 -0.92
N ALA A 453 2.10 47.35 -0.56
CA ALA A 453 3.03 47.32 0.57
C ALA A 453 4.49 47.64 0.17
N SER A 454 4.76 47.90 -1.12
CA SER A 454 6.07 48.37 -1.56
C SER A 454 6.30 49.80 -1.07
N HIS A 455 7.55 50.10 -0.74
CA HIS A 455 8.00 51.45 -0.45
C HIS A 455 8.65 52.06 -1.69
N HIS A 456 8.56 53.38 -1.82
CA HIS A 456 9.40 54.16 -2.72
C HIS A 456 10.74 54.39 -2.04
N PHE A 457 11.80 53.87 -2.64
CA PHE A 457 13.17 54.12 -2.22
C PHE A 457 13.89 54.98 -3.25
N CYS A 458 14.65 55.97 -2.78
CA CYS A 458 15.72 56.56 -3.57
C CYS A 458 17.06 56.05 -3.01
N PHE A 459 17.92 55.49 -3.86
CA PHE A 459 19.26 55.04 -3.49
C PHE A 459 20.30 55.79 -4.31
N SER A 460 21.18 56.55 -3.67
CA SER A 460 22.28 57.24 -4.34
C SER A 460 23.61 56.54 -4.14
N VAL A 461 24.36 56.33 -5.22
CA VAL A 461 25.76 55.93 -5.19
C VAL A 461 26.61 57.14 -5.61
N ASP A 462 27.57 57.52 -4.78
CA ASP A 462 28.58 58.53 -5.09
C ASP A 462 29.98 57.91 -5.02
N LEU A 463 30.59 57.71 -6.18
CA LEU A 463 31.96 57.17 -6.32
C LEU A 463 33.00 58.28 -6.11
N ARG A 464 33.00 58.89 -4.92
CA ARG A 464 33.72 60.15 -4.59
C ARG A 464 35.14 60.24 -5.15
N SER A 465 36.00 59.29 -4.82
CA SER A 465 37.43 59.38 -5.14
C SER A 465 38.14 58.03 -5.24
N VAL A 466 39.25 58.02 -5.97
CA VAL A 466 40.20 56.89 -6.05
C VAL A 466 41.58 57.33 -5.57
N HIS A 467 42.23 56.48 -4.78
CA HIS A 467 43.52 56.76 -4.14
C HIS A 467 44.40 55.50 -4.05
N ASP A 468 45.66 55.66 -3.62
CA ASP A 468 46.60 54.56 -3.39
C ASP A 468 46.85 53.63 -4.59
N LEU A 469 46.99 54.21 -5.80
CA LEU A 469 47.31 53.49 -7.03
C LEU A 469 48.63 52.69 -6.91
N GLU A 470 48.52 51.37 -7.05
CA GLU A 470 49.65 50.44 -6.97
C GLU A 470 50.37 50.21 -8.31
N LEU A 471 49.73 50.56 -9.43
CA LEU A 471 50.33 50.46 -10.76
C LEU A 471 51.45 51.48 -10.98
N SER A 472 52.47 51.09 -11.74
CA SER A 472 53.68 51.91 -12.01
C SER A 472 53.52 52.88 -13.18
N PHE A 473 52.33 53.00 -13.75
CA PHE A 473 51.99 53.83 -14.91
C PHE A 473 50.73 54.65 -14.63
N PRO A 474 50.55 55.84 -15.23
CA PRO A 474 49.35 56.64 -15.06
C PRO A 474 48.12 55.92 -15.63
N VAL A 475 47.03 55.87 -14.86
CA VAL A 475 45.77 55.26 -15.28
C VAL A 475 44.76 56.35 -15.58
N ASN A 476 44.40 56.52 -16.85
CA ASN A 476 43.28 57.36 -17.23
C ASN A 476 41.96 56.60 -16.96
N CYS A 477 41.39 56.86 -15.79
CA CYS A 477 40.41 56.06 -15.05
C CYS A 477 38.95 56.39 -15.40
N ILE A 478 38.14 55.36 -15.57
CA ILE A 478 36.67 55.38 -15.45
C ILE A 478 36.25 54.25 -14.49
N LEU A 479 35.29 54.54 -13.62
CA LEU A 479 34.54 53.51 -12.91
C LEU A 479 33.21 53.23 -13.61
N ARG A 480 32.82 51.96 -13.70
CA ARG A 480 31.58 51.48 -14.34
C ARG A 480 30.87 50.47 -13.45
N TYR A 481 29.54 50.53 -13.36
CA TYR A 481 28.73 49.52 -12.68
C TYR A 481 27.34 49.35 -13.31
N SER A 482 26.72 48.18 -13.10
CA SER A 482 25.31 47.91 -13.41
C SER A 482 24.68 47.23 -12.19
N TYR A 483 23.43 47.59 -11.85
CA TYR A 483 22.70 46.95 -10.75
C TYR A 483 21.19 46.84 -11.07
N PRO A 484 20.77 45.78 -11.80
CA PRO A 484 19.43 45.68 -12.40
C PRO A 484 18.25 45.83 -11.43
N PHE A 485 18.45 45.58 -10.13
CA PHE A 485 17.44 45.76 -9.09
C PHE A 485 16.95 47.22 -8.97
N PHE A 486 17.75 48.19 -9.40
CA PHE A 486 17.38 49.61 -9.50
C PHE A 486 16.56 49.95 -10.76
N GLY A 487 15.98 48.95 -11.43
CA GLY A 487 15.08 49.11 -12.59
C GLY A 487 15.77 49.14 -13.96
N SER A 488 17.10 49.17 -14.03
CA SER A 488 17.84 49.14 -15.30
C SER A 488 19.16 48.36 -15.22
N ALA A 489 19.42 47.55 -16.23
CA ALA A 489 20.70 46.87 -16.42
C ALA A 489 21.76 47.76 -17.12
N ALA A 490 21.36 48.94 -17.62
CA ALA A 490 22.27 49.85 -18.33
C ALA A 490 23.44 50.29 -17.42
N PRO A 491 24.68 50.32 -17.93
CA PRO A 491 25.84 50.64 -17.11
C PRO A 491 25.96 52.14 -16.84
N ILE A 492 26.07 52.48 -15.56
CA ILE A 492 26.39 53.81 -15.07
C ILE A 492 27.92 53.93 -15.01
N MET A 493 28.49 55.07 -15.41
CA MET A 493 29.94 55.27 -15.41
C MET A 493 30.36 56.72 -15.23
N THR A 494 31.50 56.92 -14.57
CA THR A 494 32.12 58.25 -14.37
C THR A 494 32.70 58.80 -15.67
N ASN A 495 32.53 60.09 -15.94
CA ASN A 495 32.92 60.71 -17.20
C ASN A 495 33.18 62.22 -17.02
N PRO A 496 34.21 62.82 -17.68
CA PRO A 496 35.23 62.20 -18.52
C PRO A 496 36.20 61.27 -17.75
N PRO A 497 36.99 60.43 -18.44
CA PRO A 497 38.10 59.73 -17.81
C PRO A 497 39.11 60.72 -17.19
N VAL A 498 39.68 60.36 -16.03
CA VAL A 498 40.63 61.21 -15.29
C VAL A 498 41.95 60.48 -14.99
N GLU A 499 43.09 61.19 -15.11
CA GLU A 499 44.40 60.59 -14.91
C GLU A 499 44.74 60.43 -13.42
N VAL A 500 44.93 59.18 -12.99
CA VAL A 500 45.34 58.78 -11.64
C VAL A 500 46.82 58.38 -11.67
N ARG A 501 47.57 58.79 -10.64
CA ARG A 501 48.98 58.45 -10.42
C ARG A 501 49.20 57.92 -9.01
N LYS A 502 50.37 57.28 -8.78
CA LYS A 502 50.85 56.91 -7.44
C LYS A 502 50.80 58.12 -6.50
N ASN A 503 50.43 57.87 -5.23
CA ASN A 503 50.41 58.87 -4.15
C ASN A 503 49.53 60.11 -4.40
N MET A 504 48.44 59.96 -5.16
CA MET A 504 47.40 60.97 -5.36
C MET A 504 46.03 60.40 -5.03
N GLU A 505 45.15 61.24 -4.48
CA GLU A 505 43.70 61.04 -4.46
C GLU A 505 43.09 61.85 -5.61
N VAL A 506 42.20 61.24 -6.40
CA VAL A 506 41.52 61.87 -7.53
C VAL A 506 40.02 61.74 -7.36
N PHE A 507 39.33 62.88 -7.25
CA PHE A 507 37.88 62.94 -7.23
C PHE A 507 37.30 62.71 -8.63
N LEU A 508 36.25 61.90 -8.73
CA LEU A 508 35.74 61.43 -10.02
C LEU A 508 34.61 62.33 -10.56
N PRO A 509 34.62 62.70 -11.86
CA PRO A 509 33.55 63.48 -12.46
C PRO A 509 32.36 62.59 -12.82
N GLN A 510 31.14 63.12 -12.65
CA GLN A 510 29.89 62.35 -12.77
C GLN A 510 29.90 61.08 -11.89
N SER A 511 30.41 61.20 -10.66
CA SER A 511 30.47 60.12 -9.64
C SER A 511 29.13 59.78 -9.01
N TYR A 512 28.22 60.75 -8.93
CA TYR A 512 26.93 60.65 -8.27
C TYR A 512 25.84 60.18 -9.25
N CYS A 513 25.10 59.14 -8.86
CA CYS A 513 23.87 58.72 -9.52
C CYS A 513 22.83 58.30 -8.47
N ALA A 514 21.58 58.75 -8.65
CA ALA A 514 20.45 58.40 -7.81
C ALA A 514 19.47 57.50 -8.56
N PHE A 515 18.94 56.50 -7.87
CA PHE A 515 18.00 55.53 -8.39
C PHE A 515 16.70 55.57 -7.58
N ASP A 516 15.61 56.01 -8.21
CA ASP A 516 14.27 55.95 -7.65
C ASP A 516 13.55 54.68 -8.14
N PHE A 517 13.18 53.81 -7.19
CA PHE A 517 12.56 52.52 -7.47
C PHE A 517 11.57 52.13 -6.38
N ALA A 518 10.74 51.12 -6.69
CA ALA A 518 9.71 50.62 -5.78
C ALA A 518 9.92 49.13 -5.48
N THR A 519 9.99 48.77 -4.20
CA THR A 519 10.15 47.38 -3.76
C THR A 519 9.65 47.18 -2.32
N MET A 520 9.46 45.93 -1.90
CA MET A 520 9.17 45.60 -0.51
C MET A 520 10.41 45.84 0.36
N PRO A 521 10.31 46.43 1.57
CA PRO A 521 11.47 46.67 2.44
C PRO A 521 12.32 45.41 2.75
N HIS A 522 11.69 44.24 2.89
CA HIS A 522 12.42 42.98 3.05
C HIS A 522 13.14 42.54 1.76
N GLN A 523 12.57 42.79 0.58
CA GLN A 523 13.17 42.44 -0.70
C GLN A 523 14.39 43.31 -1.01
N LEU A 524 14.36 44.59 -0.61
CA LEU A 524 15.54 45.46 -0.58
C LEU A 524 16.64 44.86 0.31
N GLN A 525 16.30 44.47 1.54
CA GLN A 525 17.23 43.87 2.50
C GLN A 525 17.84 42.56 1.98
N ASP A 526 17.01 41.63 1.51
CA ASP A 526 17.43 40.34 0.94
C ASP A 526 18.39 40.53 -0.24
N THR A 527 18.08 41.50 -1.11
CA THR A 527 18.89 41.78 -2.31
C THR A 527 20.21 42.45 -1.94
N PHE A 528 20.21 43.44 -1.04
CA PHE A 528 21.42 44.12 -0.56
C PHE A 528 22.34 43.23 0.28
N LEU A 529 21.81 42.17 0.89
CA LEU A 529 22.60 41.12 1.54
C LEU A 529 23.22 40.15 0.52
N ARG A 530 22.42 39.69 -0.45
CA ARG A 530 22.78 38.61 -1.39
C ARG A 530 23.66 39.07 -2.55
N ILE A 531 23.39 40.25 -3.13
CA ILE A 531 24.01 40.73 -4.36
C ILE A 531 24.88 41.95 -4.03
N PRO A 532 26.21 41.87 -4.18
CA PRO A 532 27.08 43.03 -4.03
C PRO A 532 26.99 43.93 -5.27
N LEU A 533 27.24 45.22 -5.08
CA LEU A 533 27.49 46.14 -6.19
C LEU A 533 28.93 45.95 -6.67
N LEU A 534 29.11 45.60 -7.95
CA LEU A 534 30.42 45.45 -8.58
C LEU A 534 30.76 46.72 -9.35
N VAL A 535 31.86 47.39 -8.94
CA VAL A 535 32.37 48.60 -9.59
C VAL A 535 33.67 48.27 -10.32
N GLU A 536 33.60 48.22 -11.64
CA GLU A 536 34.70 47.95 -12.55
C GLU A 536 35.59 49.20 -12.71
N LEU A 537 36.90 49.02 -12.60
CA LEU A 537 37.91 50.04 -12.95
C LEU A 537 38.42 49.82 -14.37
N TRP A 538 38.13 50.76 -15.25
CA TRP A 538 38.61 50.78 -16.63
C TRP A 538 39.67 51.85 -16.85
N HIS A 539 40.73 51.47 -17.55
CA HIS A 539 41.58 52.42 -18.24
C HIS A 539 41.02 52.73 -19.63
N LYS A 540 40.76 54.00 -19.93
CA LYS A 540 40.40 54.48 -21.28
C LYS A 540 41.50 55.34 -21.87
N ASP A 541 41.88 55.07 -23.10
CA ASP A 541 42.73 55.93 -23.92
C ASP A 541 42.07 56.19 -25.28
N LYS A 542 42.44 57.27 -25.97
CA LYS A 542 41.87 57.65 -27.28
C LYS A 542 42.43 56.85 -28.46
N MET A 543 43.58 56.20 -28.28
CA MET A 543 44.29 55.45 -29.32
C MET A 543 44.27 53.92 -29.07
N SER A 544 43.74 53.49 -27.92
CA SER A 544 43.78 52.11 -27.44
C SER A 544 42.37 51.62 -27.07
N LYS A 545 42.17 50.29 -27.03
CA LYS A 545 40.93 49.70 -26.52
C LYS A 545 40.85 49.83 -25.00
N ASP A 546 39.66 50.14 -24.48
CA ASP A 546 39.35 50.12 -23.05
C ASP A 546 39.86 48.83 -22.37
N LEU A 547 40.57 49.00 -21.25
CA LEU A 547 41.21 47.92 -20.49
C LEU A 547 40.65 47.85 -19.07
N LEU A 548 39.98 46.74 -18.74
CA LEU A 548 39.55 46.44 -17.37
C LEU A 548 40.79 46.12 -16.51
N LEU A 549 41.05 46.92 -15.49
CA LEU A 549 42.15 46.70 -14.54
C LEU A 549 41.71 45.88 -13.33
N GLY A 550 40.50 46.12 -12.81
CA GLY A 550 40.03 45.49 -11.59
C GLY A 550 38.56 45.76 -11.26
N VAL A 551 38.09 45.19 -10.16
CA VAL A 551 36.72 45.34 -9.65
C VAL A 551 36.75 45.56 -8.14
N ALA A 552 36.00 46.55 -7.64
CA ALA A 552 35.64 46.68 -6.23
C ALA A 552 34.28 46.01 -5.96
N ARG A 553 34.17 45.29 -4.84
CA ARG A 553 32.96 44.56 -4.43
C ARG A 553 32.29 45.25 -3.23
N ILE A 554 31.39 46.18 -3.49
CA ILE A 554 30.67 46.96 -2.48
C ILE A 554 29.51 46.14 -1.90
N GLN A 555 29.46 45.99 -0.57
CA GLN A 555 28.40 45.25 0.12
C GLN A 555 27.27 46.20 0.53
N LEU A 556 26.22 46.29 -0.29
CA LEU A 556 25.14 47.29 -0.14
C LEU A 556 24.43 47.25 1.23
N SER A 557 24.30 46.06 1.83
CA SER A 557 23.67 45.84 3.14
C SER A 557 24.32 46.58 4.30
N ASN A 558 25.56 47.07 4.17
CA ASN A 558 26.24 47.86 5.20
C ASN A 558 25.41 49.12 5.57
N ILE A 559 24.70 49.72 4.61
CA ILE A 559 23.86 50.92 4.85
C ILE A 559 22.66 50.63 5.75
N LEU A 560 22.13 49.41 5.73
CA LEU A 560 20.92 49.03 6.47
C LEU A 560 21.15 49.08 8.00
N SER A 561 22.42 48.94 8.42
CA SER A 561 22.86 49.03 9.82
C SER A 561 23.24 50.45 10.27
N SER A 562 23.18 51.44 9.36
CA SER A 562 23.52 52.84 9.66
C SER A 562 22.36 53.58 10.34
N GLU A 563 22.63 54.70 11.02
CA GLU A 563 21.59 55.44 11.75
C GLU A 563 20.47 55.96 10.81
N LYS A 564 19.21 55.75 11.20
CA LYS A 564 18.03 56.25 10.48
C LYS A 564 17.70 57.67 10.92
N THR A 565 18.21 58.67 10.17
CA THR A 565 17.80 60.07 10.34
C THR A 565 16.41 60.29 9.72
N ARG A 566 15.56 61.12 10.34
CA ARG A 566 14.18 61.35 9.90
C ARG A 566 14.04 62.70 9.21
N PHE A 567 13.39 62.74 8.05
CA PHE A 567 13.09 63.96 7.31
C PHE A 567 11.64 63.99 6.82
N LEU A 568 11.19 65.12 6.27
CA LEU A 568 9.85 65.25 5.69
C LEU A 568 9.94 65.26 4.16
N GLY A 569 9.10 64.45 3.52
CA GLY A 569 8.93 64.47 2.06
C GLY A 569 8.08 65.65 1.57
N ALA A 570 7.93 65.76 0.25
CA ALA A 570 7.27 66.87 -0.43
C ALA A 570 5.80 67.11 -0.01
N ASN A 571 5.10 66.09 0.47
CA ASN A 571 3.71 66.18 0.97
C ASN A 571 3.62 66.01 2.51
N GLY A 572 4.74 66.18 3.23
CA GLY A 572 4.80 66.05 4.69
C GLY A 572 4.85 64.61 5.22
N GLU A 573 5.06 63.62 4.34
CA GLU A 573 5.31 62.23 4.77
C GLU A 573 6.59 62.11 5.60
N GLN A 574 6.62 61.15 6.54
CA GLN A 574 7.79 60.87 7.38
C GLN A 574 8.75 59.94 6.62
N CYS A 575 9.81 60.51 6.07
CA CYS A 575 10.84 59.77 5.33
C CYS A 575 12.06 59.47 6.23
N TRP A 576 12.83 58.44 5.88
CA TRP A 576 14.05 58.05 6.60
C TRP A 576 15.26 58.05 5.67
N ARG A 577 16.37 58.62 6.12
CA ARG A 577 17.66 58.63 5.41
C ARG A 577 18.73 57.92 6.22
N GLN A 578 19.36 56.93 5.60
CA GLN A 578 20.59 56.28 6.07
C GLN A 578 21.72 56.64 5.11
N THR A 579 22.92 56.90 5.61
CA THR A 579 24.11 57.17 4.79
C THR A 579 25.28 56.35 5.30
N TYR A 580 26.03 55.74 4.39
CA TYR A 580 27.18 54.90 4.71
C TYR A 580 28.34 55.22 3.76
N SER A 581 29.56 55.33 4.28
CA SER A 581 30.76 55.65 3.50
C SER A 581 31.89 54.73 3.93
N GLU A 582 32.64 54.22 2.95
CA GLU A 582 33.74 53.28 3.13
C GLU A 582 34.77 53.53 2.02
N SER A 583 35.99 53.00 2.19
CA SER A 583 36.95 52.86 1.11
C SER A 583 37.29 51.39 0.93
N VAL A 584 37.20 50.90 -0.31
CA VAL A 584 37.30 49.47 -0.63
C VAL A 584 38.34 49.21 -1.73
N PRO A 585 39.11 48.11 -1.66
CA PRO A 585 40.12 47.81 -2.66
C PRO A 585 39.49 47.38 -3.98
N VAL A 586 39.93 48.01 -5.07
CA VAL A 586 39.76 47.50 -6.42
C VAL A 586 40.77 46.36 -6.61
N ILE A 587 40.28 45.13 -6.73
CA ILE A 587 41.11 43.94 -6.91
C ILE A 587 41.31 43.66 -8.41
N ALA A 588 42.52 43.26 -8.80
CA ALA A 588 42.85 42.97 -10.20
C ALA A 588 41.88 41.95 -10.84
N ALA A 589 41.37 42.27 -12.03
CA ALA A 589 40.35 41.44 -12.69
C ALA A 589 40.92 40.16 -13.33
N GLN A 590 42.25 40.10 -13.53
CA GLN A 590 42.98 38.95 -14.06
C GLN A 590 44.35 38.84 -13.38
N GLY A 591 44.79 37.61 -13.12
CA GLY A 591 46.09 37.32 -12.48
C GLY A 591 45.96 37.07 -10.97
N SER A 592 46.89 37.59 -10.18
CA SER A 592 46.85 37.56 -8.72
C SER A 592 45.89 38.62 -8.17
N ASN A 593 45.18 38.32 -7.08
CA ASN A 593 44.22 39.21 -6.40
C ASN A 593 44.88 40.41 -5.69
N ASN A 594 45.69 41.17 -6.41
CA ASN A 594 46.37 42.36 -5.91
C ASN A 594 45.41 43.54 -5.88
N ARG A 595 45.55 44.41 -4.87
CA ARG A 595 44.96 45.76 -4.89
C ARG A 595 45.57 46.55 -6.05
N ILE A 596 44.71 47.17 -6.87
CA ILE A 596 45.10 48.09 -7.95
C ILE A 596 45.10 49.53 -7.43
N LEU A 597 44.05 49.90 -6.70
CA LEU A 597 43.85 51.17 -6.00
C LEU A 597 42.74 50.97 -4.95
N ASP A 598 42.49 51.95 -4.09
CA ASP A 598 41.32 51.99 -3.21
C ASP A 598 40.27 52.99 -3.71
N LEU A 599 39.01 52.61 -3.62
CA LEU A 599 37.82 53.36 -4.03
C LEU A 599 37.07 53.87 -2.79
N SER A 600 37.16 55.17 -2.54
CA SER A 600 36.35 55.88 -1.55
C SER A 600 34.98 56.23 -2.14
N TYR A 601 33.92 55.77 -1.50
CA TYR A 601 32.54 56.02 -1.95
C TYR A 601 31.63 56.49 -0.81
N THR A 602 30.42 56.93 -1.16
CA THR A 602 29.30 57.16 -0.25
C THR A 602 28.02 56.58 -0.87
N MET A 603 27.21 55.92 -0.05
CA MET A 603 25.87 55.44 -0.39
C MET A 603 24.85 56.14 0.50
N THR A 604 23.70 56.53 -0.05
CA THR A 604 22.55 57.03 0.71
C THR A 604 21.33 56.22 0.33
N LEU A 605 20.56 55.77 1.33
CA LEU A 605 19.27 55.12 1.17
C LEU A 605 18.21 56.02 1.80
N GLU A 606 17.24 56.42 0.99
CA GLU A 606 16.08 57.21 1.40
C GLU A 606 14.81 56.37 1.24
N ASP A 607 14.09 56.19 2.34
CA ASP A 607 12.80 55.52 2.40
C ASP A 607 11.70 56.59 2.47
N TYR A 608 10.93 56.74 1.39
CA TYR A 608 9.81 57.67 1.27
C TYR A 608 8.48 57.09 1.77
N GLY A 609 8.49 55.87 2.32
CA GLY A 609 7.31 55.14 2.74
C GLY A 609 6.56 54.49 1.57
N LEU A 610 5.33 54.04 1.86
CA LEU A 610 4.47 53.31 0.92
C LEU A 610 4.28 54.06 -0.40
N VAL A 611 4.37 53.34 -1.52
CA VAL A 611 4.17 53.89 -2.87
C VAL A 611 2.76 54.44 -3.01
N LYS A 612 2.65 55.77 -3.00
CA LYS A 612 1.46 56.47 -3.47
C LYS A 612 1.35 56.24 -4.98
N MET A 613 0.25 55.65 -5.46
CA MET A 613 0.04 55.40 -6.89
C MET A 613 0.17 56.72 -7.68
N ARG A 614 1.32 56.88 -8.32
CA ARG A 614 1.66 57.89 -9.32
C ARG A 614 2.27 57.15 -10.50
N GLU A 615 1.97 57.63 -11.70
CA GLU A 615 2.30 56.92 -12.93
C GLU A 615 3.79 57.03 -13.25
N ILE A 616 4.39 55.93 -13.71
CA ILE A 616 5.82 55.81 -13.98
C ILE A 616 6.10 56.49 -15.33
N PHE A 617 6.22 57.82 -15.29
CA PHE A 617 6.67 58.64 -16.42
C PHE A 617 8.09 59.16 -16.15
N VAL A 618 9.02 58.81 -17.03
CA VAL A 618 10.34 59.45 -17.07
C VAL A 618 10.17 60.81 -17.75
N SER A 619 10.48 61.89 -17.04
CA SER A 619 10.40 63.26 -17.56
C SER A 619 11.67 64.04 -17.26
N GLU A 620 12.52 64.20 -18.28
CA GLU A 620 13.63 65.15 -18.21
C GLU A 620 13.08 66.57 -18.17
N SER A 621 13.40 67.34 -17.12
CA SER A 621 13.15 68.77 -17.10
C SER A 621 14.23 69.51 -16.31
N SER A 622 14.75 70.59 -16.92
CA SER A 622 15.79 71.44 -16.33
C SER A 622 15.77 72.82 -16.99
N GLN A 623 14.92 73.71 -16.47
CA GLN A 623 15.03 75.16 -16.66
C GLN A 623 16.04 75.70 -15.64
N GLY A 624 16.80 76.78 -15.84
CA GLY A 624 16.93 77.67 -17.00
C GLY A 624 17.33 79.09 -16.53
N VAL A 625 18.31 79.75 -17.16
CA VAL A 625 18.77 81.12 -16.78
C VAL A 625 19.27 81.93 -17.98
N PRO A 626 18.81 83.18 -18.15
CA PRO A 626 19.60 84.24 -18.80
C PRO A 626 19.56 85.61 -18.08
N ALA A 627 20.67 86.36 -18.12
CA ALA A 627 20.79 87.78 -17.72
C ALA A 627 21.87 88.44 -18.62
N VAL A 628 21.58 89.43 -19.47
CA VAL A 628 21.27 90.87 -19.25
C VAL A 628 22.52 91.77 -19.11
N ASP A 629 22.75 92.64 -20.10
CA ASP A 629 23.83 93.64 -20.22
C ASP A 629 23.59 94.96 -19.44
N GLN A 630 24.65 95.62 -18.95
CA GLN A 630 24.68 97.08 -18.61
C GLN A 630 26.10 97.71 -18.79
N LYS A 631 26.20 99.03 -19.15
CA LYS A 631 27.47 99.72 -19.51
C LYS A 631 27.37 101.28 -19.64
N PRO A 632 28.15 102.09 -18.88
CA PRO A 632 28.42 103.50 -19.28
C PRO A 632 29.80 104.14 -18.88
N SER A 633 30.14 105.27 -19.55
CA SER A 633 30.85 106.51 -19.09
C SER A 633 32.29 106.53 -18.46
N SER A 634 33.17 107.58 -18.62
CA SER A 634 33.23 108.79 -19.51
C SER A 634 34.64 109.57 -19.45
N PRO A 635 34.86 110.91 -19.72
CA PRO A 635 36.06 111.50 -20.42
C PRO A 635 36.92 112.44 -19.49
N PRO A 636 37.63 113.59 -19.81
CA PRO A 636 37.86 114.46 -21.02
C PRO A 636 39.33 115.00 -21.29
N PRO A 637 39.59 115.96 -22.24
CA PRO A 637 40.95 116.37 -22.73
C PRO A 637 41.34 117.89 -22.63
N ALA A 638 42.47 118.35 -23.23
CA ALA A 638 42.86 119.77 -23.42
C ALA A 638 43.86 120.08 -24.62
N PRO A 639 43.98 121.32 -25.17
CA PRO A 639 44.65 121.63 -26.48
C PRO A 639 45.52 122.95 -26.56
N CYS A 640 45.76 123.48 -27.80
CA CYS A 640 46.05 124.90 -28.24
C CYS A 640 47.46 125.31 -28.84
N PRO A 641 47.56 126.39 -29.69
CA PRO A 641 48.45 126.45 -30.88
C PRO A 641 49.17 127.83 -31.16
N SER A 642 49.23 128.25 -32.45
CA SER A 642 49.55 129.60 -33.04
C SER A 642 51.01 129.98 -33.40
N GLU A 643 51.36 130.84 -34.39
CA GLU A 643 50.75 131.32 -35.68
C GLU A 643 51.77 132.23 -36.46
N ILE A 644 51.32 132.92 -37.54
CA ILE A 644 51.89 134.10 -38.26
C ILE A 644 52.50 133.85 -39.67
N GLN A 645 52.27 134.82 -40.58
CA GLN A 645 52.39 134.75 -42.05
C GLN A 645 53.25 135.89 -42.63
N MET A 646 53.82 135.70 -43.83
CA MET A 646 54.07 136.75 -44.85
C MET A 646 53.98 136.12 -46.26
N GLU A 647 53.34 136.79 -47.24
CA GLU A 647 53.17 136.24 -48.60
C GLU A 647 54.44 136.38 -49.48
N PRO A 648 54.92 135.30 -50.15
CA PRO A 648 56.07 135.34 -51.05
C PRO A 648 55.71 134.98 -52.51
N ARG A 649 54.56 135.44 -53.02
CA ARG A 649 53.86 134.86 -54.19
C ARG A 649 54.50 135.00 -55.59
N GLU A 650 55.63 135.70 -55.75
CA GLU A 650 56.26 135.92 -57.06
C GLU A 650 57.74 135.46 -57.16
N THR A 651 58.31 134.92 -56.07
CA THR A 651 59.70 134.44 -56.02
C THR A 651 59.91 133.11 -56.76
N LEU A 652 61.14 132.79 -57.20
CA LEU A 652 61.44 131.50 -57.86
C LEU A 652 61.22 130.31 -56.91
N GLU A 653 61.51 130.54 -55.63
CA GLU A 653 61.27 129.68 -54.49
C GLU A 653 59.78 129.35 -54.33
N TYR A 654 58.88 130.28 -54.68
CA TYR A 654 57.43 130.04 -54.65
C TYR A 654 56.96 129.14 -55.78
N LYS A 655 57.60 129.21 -56.98
CA LYS A 655 57.33 128.25 -58.06
C LYS A 655 57.81 126.85 -57.69
N ALA A 656 59.01 126.72 -57.14
CA ALA A 656 59.53 125.46 -56.64
C ALA A 656 58.69 124.90 -55.46
N ALA A 657 58.18 125.77 -54.58
CA ALA A 657 57.27 125.38 -53.51
C ALA A 657 55.93 124.88 -54.07
N LEU A 658 55.36 125.56 -55.07
CA LEU A 658 54.11 125.15 -55.73
C LEU A 658 54.27 123.82 -56.49
N GLU A 659 55.40 123.60 -57.17
CA GLU A 659 55.72 122.31 -57.80
C GLU A 659 55.87 121.17 -56.76
N LEU A 660 56.44 121.47 -55.59
CA LEU A 660 56.60 120.50 -54.49
C LEU A 660 55.28 120.25 -53.74
N GLU A 661 54.42 121.26 -53.63
CA GLU A 661 53.06 121.17 -53.07
C GLU A 661 52.15 120.36 -54.00
N MET A 662 52.17 120.62 -55.31
CA MET A 662 51.49 119.80 -56.33
C MET A 662 52.04 118.37 -56.39
N TRP A 663 53.35 118.17 -56.16
CA TRP A 663 53.93 116.83 -56.03
C TRP A 663 53.46 116.11 -54.77
N LYS A 664 53.35 116.81 -53.62
CA LYS A 664 52.78 116.26 -52.38
C LYS A 664 51.32 115.87 -52.58
N GLU A 665 50.49 116.77 -53.13
CA GLU A 665 49.09 116.50 -53.47
C GLU A 665 48.98 115.23 -54.33
N MET A 666 49.82 115.09 -55.36
CA MET A 666 49.87 113.88 -56.19
C MET A 666 50.36 112.63 -55.43
N GLN A 667 51.28 112.75 -54.46
CA GLN A 667 51.68 111.61 -53.60
C GLN A 667 50.60 111.24 -52.57
N GLU A 668 49.87 112.22 -52.05
CA GLU A 668 48.76 112.04 -51.12
C GLU A 668 47.58 111.38 -51.83
N ASP A 669 47.24 111.80 -53.06
CA ASP A 669 46.28 111.11 -53.94
C ASP A 669 46.68 109.65 -54.22
N ILE A 670 47.96 109.39 -54.52
CA ILE A 670 48.49 108.03 -54.74
C ILE A 670 48.39 107.21 -53.45
N PHE A 671 48.69 107.80 -52.28
CA PHE A 671 48.62 107.12 -51.00
C PHE A 671 47.17 106.84 -50.56
N GLU A 672 46.26 107.80 -50.68
CA GLU A 672 44.83 107.61 -50.44
C GLU A 672 44.25 106.54 -51.36
N SER A 673 44.61 106.55 -52.65
CA SER A 673 44.19 105.53 -53.61
C SER A 673 44.67 104.13 -53.22
N GLN A 674 45.95 103.99 -52.81
CA GLN A 674 46.49 102.73 -52.30
C GLN A 674 45.86 102.29 -50.97
N LEU A 675 45.52 103.23 -50.08
CA LEU A 675 44.85 102.93 -48.82
C LEU A 675 43.43 102.42 -49.06
N LYS A 676 42.63 103.17 -49.85
CA LYS A 676 41.28 102.78 -50.28
C LYS A 676 41.28 101.42 -51.00
N GLN A 677 42.30 101.14 -51.82
CA GLN A 677 42.47 99.83 -52.47
C GLN A 677 42.76 98.71 -51.46
N LYS A 678 43.60 98.93 -50.44
CA LYS A 678 43.88 97.95 -49.38
C LYS A 678 42.67 97.70 -48.49
N GLU A 679 41.95 98.75 -48.11
CA GLU A 679 40.70 98.65 -47.33
C GLU A 679 39.62 97.88 -48.10
N LEU A 680 39.45 98.18 -49.39
CA LEU A 680 38.53 97.48 -50.27
C LEU A 680 38.91 96.00 -50.45
N ALA A 681 40.20 95.69 -50.62
CA ALA A 681 40.67 94.31 -50.70
C ALA A 681 40.45 93.53 -49.38
N HIS A 682 40.69 94.16 -48.23
CA HIS A 682 40.43 93.58 -46.92
C HIS A 682 38.93 93.35 -46.67
N MET A 683 38.08 94.31 -47.06
CA MET A 683 36.63 94.18 -47.01
C MET A 683 36.11 93.07 -47.94
N GLN A 684 36.69 92.92 -49.14
CA GLN A 684 36.38 91.80 -50.04
C GLN A 684 36.75 90.45 -49.41
N ALA A 685 37.96 90.32 -48.85
CA ALA A 685 38.39 89.08 -48.18
C ALA A 685 37.46 88.71 -47.01
N LEU A 686 37.06 89.68 -46.18
CA LEU A 686 36.07 89.46 -45.11
C LEU A 686 34.69 89.06 -45.66
N ALA A 687 34.25 89.66 -46.77
CA ALA A 687 32.98 89.29 -47.40
C ALA A 687 33.00 87.87 -48.00
N GLU A 688 34.14 87.39 -48.48
CA GLU A 688 34.30 86.01 -48.96
C GLU A 688 34.38 85.00 -47.80
N GLU A 689 35.16 85.30 -46.76
CA GLU A 689 35.21 84.54 -45.50
C GLU A 689 33.82 84.43 -44.83
N TRP A 690 33.01 85.50 -44.90
CA TRP A 690 31.62 85.50 -44.43
C TRP A 690 30.73 84.62 -45.31
N LYS A 691 30.72 84.85 -46.63
CA LYS A 691 29.94 84.03 -47.60
C LYS A 691 30.29 82.54 -47.56
N LYS A 692 31.54 82.20 -47.22
CA LYS A 692 31.99 80.82 -47.02
C LYS A 692 31.37 80.21 -45.76
N ARG A 693 31.53 80.85 -44.61
CA ARG A 693 30.92 80.39 -43.35
C ARG A 693 29.39 80.34 -43.42
N ASP A 694 28.77 81.25 -44.17
CA ASP A 694 27.33 81.27 -44.36
C ASP A 694 26.84 79.99 -45.06
N ARG A 695 27.45 79.64 -46.20
CA ARG A 695 27.19 78.37 -46.91
C ARG A 695 27.49 77.13 -46.06
N GLU A 696 28.52 77.17 -45.22
CA GLU A 696 28.83 76.09 -44.27
C GLU A 696 27.73 75.93 -43.21
N ARG A 697 27.18 77.02 -42.68
CA ARG A 697 26.02 77.01 -41.77
C ARG A 697 24.75 76.52 -42.46
N GLU A 698 24.41 77.02 -43.64
CA GLU A 698 23.25 76.58 -44.41
C GLU A 698 23.31 75.07 -44.71
N SER A 699 24.49 74.57 -45.10
CA SER A 699 24.71 73.14 -45.35
C SER A 699 24.47 72.29 -44.09
N LEU A 700 25.00 72.72 -42.95
CA LEU A 700 24.82 72.04 -41.66
C LEU A 700 23.34 72.05 -41.20
N VAL A 701 22.65 73.18 -41.33
CA VAL A 701 21.22 73.30 -41.02
C VAL A 701 20.40 72.41 -41.93
N LYS A 702 20.65 72.42 -43.25
CA LYS A 702 19.95 71.56 -44.22
C LYS A 702 20.15 70.08 -43.92
N LYS A 703 21.37 69.67 -43.52
CA LYS A 703 21.63 68.30 -43.07
C LYS A 703 20.83 67.95 -41.81
N LYS A 704 20.79 68.84 -40.81
CA LYS A 704 20.04 68.62 -39.56
C LYS A 704 18.53 68.55 -39.77
N VAL A 705 17.96 69.38 -40.65
CA VAL A 705 16.54 69.31 -41.03
C VAL A 705 16.21 67.95 -41.67
N ALA A 706 17.08 67.43 -42.54
CA ALA A 706 16.88 66.10 -43.13
C ALA A 706 17.01 64.97 -42.10
N GLU A 707 17.97 65.05 -41.16
CA GLU A 707 18.09 64.10 -40.05
C GLU A 707 16.84 64.10 -39.15
N TYR A 708 16.29 65.27 -38.82
CA TYR A 708 15.07 65.37 -38.01
C TYR A 708 13.81 64.87 -38.74
N SER A 709 13.64 65.16 -40.03
CA SER A 709 12.47 64.67 -40.79
C SER A 709 12.45 63.13 -40.91
N ILE A 710 13.63 62.49 -41.00
CA ILE A 710 13.74 61.02 -40.94
C ILE A 710 13.40 60.49 -39.54
N LEU A 711 13.75 61.21 -38.48
CA LEU A 711 13.42 60.83 -37.10
C LEU A 711 11.92 61.00 -36.80
N GLU A 712 11.30 62.07 -37.30
CA GLU A 712 9.86 62.33 -37.22
C GLU A 712 9.06 61.22 -37.91
N GLY A 713 9.40 60.84 -39.15
CA GLY A 713 8.72 59.75 -39.86
C GLY A 713 8.87 58.38 -39.17
N LYS A 714 9.99 58.15 -38.48
CA LYS A 714 10.18 56.96 -37.63
C LYS A 714 9.30 57.01 -36.37
N LEU A 715 9.19 58.17 -35.73
CA LEU A 715 8.35 58.37 -34.54
C LEU A 715 6.87 58.20 -34.87
N GLN A 716 6.39 58.79 -35.97
CA GLN A 716 5.03 58.61 -36.46
C GLN A 716 4.69 57.14 -36.73
N LYS A 717 5.60 56.39 -37.37
CA LYS A 717 5.43 54.94 -37.58
C LYS A 717 5.41 54.16 -36.26
N ALA A 718 6.30 54.49 -35.31
CA ALA A 718 6.31 53.83 -34.00
C ALA A 718 5.02 54.10 -33.20
N LEU A 719 4.45 55.31 -33.30
CA LEU A 719 3.17 55.63 -32.66
C LEU A 719 2.01 54.81 -33.24
N THR A 720 1.91 54.62 -34.55
CA THR A 720 0.85 53.77 -35.14
C THR A 720 1.04 52.28 -34.85
N GLU A 721 2.29 51.82 -34.72
CA GLU A 721 2.61 50.46 -34.27
C GLU A 721 2.31 50.24 -32.77
N LEU A 722 2.41 51.29 -31.95
CA LEU A 722 1.98 51.26 -30.54
C LEU A 722 0.45 51.30 -30.39
N GLU A 723 -0.25 52.19 -31.10
CA GLU A 723 -1.71 52.30 -31.06
C GLU A 723 -2.40 50.99 -31.50
N THR A 724 -1.91 50.36 -32.58
CA THR A 724 -2.44 49.07 -33.03
C THR A 724 -2.15 47.92 -32.07
N ARG A 725 -1.00 47.94 -31.37
CA ARG A 725 -0.67 46.99 -30.30
C ARG A 725 -1.52 47.20 -29.05
N GLU A 726 -1.79 48.45 -28.68
CA GLU A 726 -2.71 48.85 -27.60
C GLU A 726 -4.13 48.32 -27.85
N GLN A 727 -4.66 48.51 -29.06
CA GLN A 727 -6.00 48.00 -29.41
C GLN A 727 -6.06 46.46 -29.33
N GLN A 728 -5.00 45.76 -29.76
CA GLN A 728 -4.90 44.30 -29.62
C GLN A 728 -4.82 43.85 -28.16
N LEU A 729 -4.00 44.49 -27.34
CA LEU A 729 -3.91 44.21 -25.90
C LEU A 729 -5.25 44.45 -25.19
N ALA A 730 -5.95 45.55 -25.51
CA ALA A 730 -7.27 45.84 -24.94
C ALA A 730 -8.31 44.76 -25.30
N SER A 731 -8.29 44.21 -26.54
CA SER A 731 -9.14 43.07 -26.89
C SER A 731 -8.79 41.79 -26.13
N ALA A 732 -7.50 41.48 -25.99
CA ALA A 732 -7.02 40.30 -25.28
C ALA A 732 -7.30 40.37 -23.76
N GLU A 733 -7.15 41.55 -23.14
CA GLU A 733 -7.53 41.78 -21.75
C GLU A 733 -9.05 41.64 -21.54
N ALA A 734 -9.87 42.09 -22.49
CA ALA A 734 -11.32 41.89 -22.46
C ALA A 734 -11.74 40.42 -22.65
N GLU A 735 -10.94 39.63 -23.37
CA GLU A 735 -11.10 38.18 -23.50
C GLU A 735 -10.72 37.43 -22.23
N LEU A 736 -9.52 37.67 -21.70
CA LEU A 736 -9.07 37.12 -20.42
C LEU A 736 -10.01 37.49 -19.26
N GLN A 737 -10.62 38.69 -19.27
CA GLN A 737 -11.65 39.07 -18.29
C GLN A 737 -12.99 38.35 -18.46
N ARG A 738 -13.33 37.84 -19.65
CA ARG A 738 -14.50 36.96 -19.85
C ARG A 738 -14.18 35.55 -19.38
N GLU A 739 -13.10 34.97 -19.89
CA GLU A 739 -12.64 33.62 -19.52
C GLU A 739 -12.45 33.48 -18.00
N ARG A 740 -11.86 34.48 -17.34
CA ARG A 740 -11.70 34.48 -15.87
C ARG A 740 -13.04 34.49 -15.12
N LYS A 741 -14.08 35.16 -15.64
CA LYS A 741 -15.42 35.16 -15.04
C LYS A 741 -16.14 33.85 -15.27
N GLU A 742 -16.02 33.29 -16.47
CA GLU A 742 -16.59 31.98 -16.84
C GLU A 742 -15.93 30.87 -16.01
N LEU A 743 -14.60 30.87 -15.87
CA LEU A 743 -13.85 29.95 -15.02
C LEU A 743 -14.18 30.13 -13.52
N GLN A 744 -14.46 31.35 -13.05
CA GLN A 744 -14.92 31.57 -11.68
C GLN A 744 -16.33 30.99 -11.45
N LEU A 745 -17.28 31.27 -12.35
CA LEU A 745 -18.64 30.72 -12.27
C LEU A 745 -18.63 29.18 -12.35
N GLU A 746 -17.78 28.60 -13.20
CA GLU A 746 -17.63 27.15 -13.30
C GLU A 746 -16.94 26.56 -12.04
N ARG A 747 -16.01 27.27 -11.39
CA ARG A 747 -15.46 26.88 -10.07
C ARG A 747 -16.52 26.93 -8.97
N GLU A 748 -17.32 27.99 -8.91
CA GLU A 748 -18.43 28.14 -7.95
C GLU A 748 -19.49 27.04 -8.15
N ARG A 749 -19.81 26.72 -9.41
CA ARG A 749 -20.68 25.61 -9.78
C ARG A 749 -20.11 24.25 -9.38
N ASN A 750 -18.85 23.94 -9.71
CA ASN A 750 -18.24 22.66 -9.35
C ASN A 750 -18.11 22.48 -7.83
N LEU A 751 -17.87 23.57 -7.08
CA LEU A 751 -17.92 23.55 -5.61
C LEU A 751 -19.33 23.22 -5.09
N GLN A 752 -20.38 23.77 -5.70
CA GLN A 752 -21.77 23.44 -5.34
C GLN A 752 -22.12 21.99 -5.70
N GLU A 753 -21.80 21.52 -6.92
CA GLU A 753 -22.03 20.14 -7.34
C GLU A 753 -21.27 19.13 -6.47
N LEU A 754 -20.04 19.46 -6.03
CA LEU A 754 -19.27 18.69 -5.06
C LEU A 754 -19.93 18.68 -3.67
N GLN A 755 -20.43 19.81 -3.16
CA GLN A 755 -21.17 19.85 -1.90
C GLN A 755 -22.47 19.03 -1.94
N ASP A 756 -23.23 19.11 -3.04
CA ASP A 756 -24.43 18.30 -3.26
C ASP A 756 -24.10 16.81 -3.46
N SER A 757 -22.93 16.47 -4.02
CA SER A 757 -22.42 15.10 -4.10
C SER A 757 -22.04 14.56 -2.71
N VAL A 758 -21.26 15.32 -1.93
CA VAL A 758 -20.87 14.98 -0.56
C VAL A 758 -22.07 14.88 0.37
N ARG A 759 -23.11 15.71 0.21
CA ARG A 759 -24.37 15.56 0.96
C ARG A 759 -25.06 14.24 0.62
N ARG A 760 -25.30 13.97 -0.68
CA ARG A 760 -25.90 12.69 -1.12
C ARG A 760 -25.14 11.48 -0.61
N ALA A 761 -23.81 11.44 -0.76
CA ALA A 761 -22.99 10.33 -0.27
C ALA A 761 -23.04 10.14 1.25
N ARG A 762 -23.23 11.21 2.04
CA ARG A 762 -23.46 11.12 3.49
C ARG A 762 -24.85 10.59 3.80
N ASP A 763 -25.88 11.11 3.14
CA ASP A 763 -27.27 10.70 3.32
C ASP A 763 -27.47 9.21 2.94
N ASP A 764 -26.91 8.77 1.80
CA ASP A 764 -26.88 7.39 1.34
C ASP A 764 -26.13 6.47 2.33
N CYS A 765 -25.02 6.93 2.90
CA CYS A 765 -24.27 6.19 3.92
C CYS A 765 -25.08 6.03 5.22
N VAL A 766 -25.75 7.10 5.68
CA VAL A 766 -26.65 7.05 6.84
C VAL A 766 -27.81 6.08 6.57
N TYR A 767 -28.47 6.19 5.41
CA TYR A 767 -29.55 5.29 5.01
C TYR A 767 -29.09 3.83 4.90
N GLN A 768 -27.90 3.56 4.37
CA GLN A 768 -27.34 2.21 4.30
C GLN A 768 -27.04 1.65 5.70
N VAL A 769 -26.53 2.48 6.63
CA VAL A 769 -26.31 2.11 8.04
C VAL A 769 -27.64 1.86 8.75
N GLU A 770 -28.69 2.64 8.50
CA GLU A 770 -30.04 2.41 9.04
C GLU A 770 -30.67 1.14 8.49
N LEU A 771 -30.55 0.89 7.18
CA LEU A 771 -31.04 -0.33 6.55
C LEU A 771 -30.33 -1.59 7.09
N GLU A 772 -29.02 -1.55 7.33
CA GLU A 772 -28.29 -2.64 7.96
C GLU A 772 -28.62 -2.76 9.47
N ARG A 773 -28.88 -1.67 10.20
CA ARG A 773 -29.43 -1.72 11.57
C ARG A 773 -30.80 -2.39 11.62
N LEU A 774 -31.70 -2.07 10.69
CA LEU A 774 -33.02 -2.70 10.58
C LEU A 774 -32.92 -4.19 10.24
N LYS A 775 -32.04 -4.58 9.28
CA LYS A 775 -31.75 -5.98 8.98
C LYS A 775 -31.18 -6.72 10.20
N LEU A 776 -30.28 -6.10 10.97
CA LEU A 776 -29.73 -6.69 12.18
C LEU A 776 -30.80 -6.88 13.26
N LYS A 777 -31.69 -5.90 13.46
CA LYS A 777 -32.84 -6.02 14.38
C LYS A 777 -33.76 -7.18 13.97
N GLN A 778 -34.13 -7.26 12.70
CA GLN A 778 -34.95 -8.36 12.16
C GLN A 778 -34.28 -9.72 12.38
N LEU A 779 -32.98 -9.84 12.07
CA LEU A 779 -32.22 -11.07 12.29
C LEU A 779 -32.06 -11.42 13.77
N GLU A 780 -32.03 -10.45 14.67
CA GLU A 780 -32.01 -10.69 16.12
C GLU A 780 -33.38 -11.14 16.66
N GLU A 781 -34.47 -10.58 16.14
CA GLU A 781 -35.84 -11.02 16.43
C GLU A 781 -36.09 -12.44 15.88
N ASP A 782 -35.70 -12.74 14.64
CA ASP A 782 -35.80 -14.08 14.05
C ASP A 782 -34.88 -15.08 14.75
N LYS A 783 -33.68 -14.69 15.18
CA LYS A 783 -32.81 -15.55 16.01
C LYS A 783 -33.48 -15.85 17.35
N GLN A 784 -34.07 -14.87 18.03
CA GLN A 784 -34.80 -15.09 19.28
C GLN A 784 -35.98 -16.05 19.07
N ARG A 785 -36.76 -15.84 18.00
CA ARG A 785 -37.89 -16.71 17.61
C ARG A 785 -37.45 -18.15 17.32
N LEU A 786 -36.36 -18.34 16.59
CA LEU A 786 -35.80 -19.67 16.30
C LEU A 786 -35.21 -20.33 17.55
N GLN A 787 -34.56 -19.55 18.45
CA GLN A 787 -34.09 -20.05 19.74
C GLN A 787 -35.24 -20.47 20.66
N GLN A 788 -36.36 -19.71 20.67
CA GLN A 788 -37.57 -20.11 21.37
C GLN A 788 -38.18 -21.39 20.78
N GLN A 789 -38.30 -21.48 19.45
CA GLN A 789 -38.79 -22.70 18.78
C GLN A 789 -37.91 -23.92 19.05
N LEU A 790 -36.58 -23.77 19.09
CA LEU A 790 -35.65 -24.84 19.47
C LEU A 790 -35.79 -25.24 20.95
N ASN A 791 -35.98 -24.28 21.85
CA ASN A 791 -36.23 -24.56 23.26
C ASN A 791 -37.57 -25.28 23.46
N ASP A 792 -38.64 -24.83 22.80
CA ASP A 792 -39.97 -25.44 22.85
C ASP A 792 -39.97 -26.85 22.24
N ALA A 793 -39.30 -27.04 21.10
CA ALA A 793 -39.13 -28.36 20.48
C ALA A 793 -38.27 -29.29 21.34
N GLY A 794 -37.17 -28.80 21.93
CA GLY A 794 -36.32 -29.56 22.84
C GLY A 794 -37.02 -29.93 24.14
N ASN A 795 -37.90 -29.06 24.65
CA ASN A 795 -38.74 -29.35 25.82
C ASN A 795 -39.83 -30.37 25.48
N LYS A 796 -40.50 -30.24 24.33
CA LYS A 796 -41.45 -31.25 23.83
C LYS A 796 -40.78 -32.61 23.63
N TYR A 797 -39.57 -32.65 23.08
CA TYR A 797 -38.80 -33.87 22.92
C TYR A 797 -38.47 -34.51 24.27
N LYS A 798 -37.96 -33.74 25.25
CA LYS A 798 -37.68 -34.23 26.62
C LYS A 798 -38.93 -34.71 27.36
N THR A 799 -40.10 -34.12 27.09
CA THR A 799 -41.38 -34.60 27.64
C THR A 799 -41.79 -35.91 26.98
N LEU A 800 -41.77 -35.98 25.65
CA LEU A 800 -42.11 -37.19 24.90
C LEU A 800 -41.14 -38.36 25.17
N GLU A 801 -39.86 -38.06 25.40
CA GLU A 801 -38.84 -39.03 25.82
C GLU A 801 -39.13 -39.61 27.21
N LYS A 802 -39.56 -38.77 28.16
CA LYS A 802 -40.03 -39.19 29.49
C LYS A 802 -41.33 -39.99 29.40
N GLU A 803 -42.29 -39.55 28.60
CA GLU A 803 -43.56 -40.26 28.38
C GLU A 803 -43.33 -41.61 27.71
N PHE A 804 -42.44 -41.70 26.73
CA PHE A 804 -42.06 -42.94 26.07
C PHE A 804 -41.31 -43.89 27.01
N GLN A 805 -40.40 -43.38 27.84
CA GLN A 805 -39.72 -44.20 28.86
C GLN A 805 -40.72 -44.68 29.93
N GLN A 806 -41.61 -43.82 30.43
CA GLN A 806 -42.68 -44.22 31.35
C GLN A 806 -43.62 -45.25 30.72
N PHE A 807 -44.00 -45.10 29.44
CA PHE A 807 -44.81 -46.08 28.72
C PHE A 807 -44.07 -47.41 28.58
N LYS A 808 -42.79 -47.39 28.21
CA LYS A 808 -41.94 -48.59 28.13
C LYS A 808 -41.84 -49.31 29.47
N ASP A 809 -41.65 -48.56 30.56
CA ASP A 809 -41.63 -49.12 31.91
C ASP A 809 -43.01 -49.62 32.35
N GLN A 810 -44.11 -48.95 31.98
CA GLN A 810 -45.47 -49.45 32.23
C GLN A 810 -45.77 -50.74 31.47
N GLN A 811 -45.36 -50.86 30.20
CA GLN A 811 -45.49 -52.11 29.43
C GLN A 811 -44.70 -53.23 30.11
N ASN A 812 -43.41 -53.00 30.41
CA ASN A 812 -42.56 -53.97 31.13
C ASN A 812 -43.11 -54.38 32.51
N ASN A 813 -43.87 -53.50 33.17
CA ASN A 813 -44.47 -53.76 34.48
C ASN A 813 -45.88 -54.37 34.42
N LYS A 814 -46.47 -54.59 33.23
CA LYS A 814 -47.76 -55.28 33.10
C LYS A 814 -47.73 -56.65 33.80
N PRO A 815 -48.82 -57.05 34.48
CA PRO A 815 -48.92 -58.39 35.06
C PRO A 815 -48.78 -59.45 33.98
N GLU A 816 -49.25 -59.19 32.76
CA GLU A 816 -49.09 -60.07 31.59
C GLU A 816 -47.61 -60.35 31.25
N ILE A 817 -46.74 -59.33 31.18
CA ILE A 817 -45.31 -59.54 30.88
C ILE A 817 -44.58 -60.19 32.06
N ARG A 818 -44.93 -59.84 33.30
CA ARG A 818 -44.38 -60.49 34.50
C ARG A 818 -44.79 -61.96 34.59
N LEU A 819 -46.07 -62.26 34.39
CA LEU A 819 -46.57 -63.64 34.33
C LEU A 819 -45.99 -64.38 33.13
N GLN A 820 -45.72 -63.73 31.99
CA GLN A 820 -45.08 -64.39 30.86
C GLN A 820 -43.60 -64.68 31.11
N SER A 821 -42.86 -63.83 31.84
CA SER A 821 -41.49 -64.14 32.27
C SER A 821 -41.46 -65.22 33.35
N GLU A 822 -42.43 -65.23 34.27
CA GLU A 822 -42.64 -66.27 35.28
C GLU A 822 -43.06 -67.61 34.64
N ILE A 823 -43.97 -67.62 33.67
CA ILE A 823 -44.35 -68.79 32.87
C ILE A 823 -43.15 -69.30 32.08
N ASN A 824 -42.32 -68.43 31.48
CA ASN A 824 -41.11 -68.86 30.78
C ASN A 824 -40.10 -69.51 31.75
N LEU A 825 -39.90 -68.93 32.94
CA LEU A 825 -39.05 -69.51 33.99
C LEU A 825 -39.60 -70.86 34.49
N LEU A 826 -40.87 -70.92 34.87
CA LEU A 826 -41.56 -72.13 35.30
C LEU A 826 -41.61 -73.19 34.19
N THR A 827 -41.63 -72.81 32.91
CA THR A 827 -41.54 -73.75 31.78
C THR A 827 -40.14 -74.32 31.64
N LEU A 828 -39.09 -73.50 31.82
CA LEU A 828 -37.70 -73.98 31.86
C LEU A 828 -37.47 -74.91 33.07
N GLU A 829 -37.94 -74.53 34.26
CA GLU A 829 -37.88 -75.35 35.47
C GLU A 829 -38.67 -76.65 35.30
N LYS A 830 -39.88 -76.59 34.73
CA LYS A 830 -40.69 -77.77 34.40
C LYS A 830 -39.94 -78.72 33.47
N VAL A 831 -39.35 -78.23 32.38
CA VAL A 831 -38.57 -79.05 31.44
C VAL A 831 -37.34 -79.66 32.12
N GLU A 832 -36.67 -78.92 33.02
CA GLU A 832 -35.52 -79.45 33.76
C GLU A 832 -35.93 -80.48 34.83
N LEU A 833 -37.09 -80.30 35.47
CA LEU A 833 -37.70 -81.25 36.40
C LEU A 833 -38.23 -82.50 35.68
N GLU A 834 -38.82 -82.37 34.50
CA GLU A 834 -39.22 -83.49 33.65
C GLU A 834 -38.00 -84.30 33.20
N ARG A 835 -36.91 -83.64 32.79
CA ARG A 835 -35.62 -84.29 32.49
C ARG A 835 -35.04 -85.01 33.71
N LYS A 836 -35.10 -84.41 34.90
CA LYS A 836 -34.69 -85.03 36.18
C LYS A 836 -35.57 -86.23 36.53
N LEU A 837 -36.89 -86.12 36.38
CA LEU A 837 -37.87 -87.16 36.63
C LEU A 837 -37.69 -88.34 35.67
N GLU A 838 -37.48 -88.09 34.38
CA GLU A 838 -37.27 -89.12 33.38
C GLU A 838 -35.93 -89.84 33.63
N SER A 839 -34.87 -89.12 33.96
CA SER A 839 -33.57 -89.69 34.36
C SER A 839 -33.68 -90.54 35.63
N ALA A 840 -34.39 -90.05 36.66
CA ALA A 840 -34.65 -90.79 37.89
C ALA A 840 -35.53 -92.03 37.65
N THR A 841 -36.50 -91.95 36.73
CA THR A 841 -37.40 -93.05 36.38
C THR A 841 -36.68 -94.13 35.57
N LYS A 842 -35.85 -93.74 34.59
CA LYS A 842 -34.93 -94.64 33.86
C LYS A 842 -33.97 -95.33 34.82
N SER A 843 -33.40 -94.59 35.78
CA SER A 843 -32.53 -95.14 36.83
C SER A 843 -33.26 -96.10 37.77
N LYS A 844 -34.46 -95.75 38.23
CA LYS A 844 -35.34 -96.62 39.06
C LYS A 844 -35.74 -97.89 38.31
N LEU A 845 -36.04 -97.80 37.01
CA LEU A 845 -36.33 -98.95 36.16
C LEU A 845 -35.09 -99.83 36.00
N HIS A 846 -33.93 -99.25 35.76
CA HIS A 846 -32.66 -99.98 35.67
C HIS A 846 -32.32 -100.68 37.00
N TYR A 847 -32.46 -100.03 38.15
CA TYR A 847 -32.33 -100.67 39.46
C TYR A 847 -33.39 -101.77 39.69
N LYS A 848 -34.65 -101.58 39.28
CA LYS A 848 -35.69 -102.63 39.34
C LYS A 848 -35.32 -103.83 38.45
N GLN A 849 -34.73 -103.61 37.28
CA GLN A 849 -34.24 -104.67 36.39
C GLN A 849 -33.01 -105.37 36.97
N GLN A 850 -32.04 -104.64 37.52
CA GLN A 850 -30.88 -105.21 38.21
C GLN A 850 -31.29 -106.02 39.44
N TRP A 851 -32.21 -105.50 40.27
CA TRP A 851 -32.78 -106.22 41.41
C TRP A 851 -33.56 -107.46 40.98
N GLY A 852 -34.34 -107.37 39.89
CA GLY A 852 -35.02 -108.53 39.29
C GLY A 852 -34.06 -109.59 38.74
N ARG A 853 -32.91 -109.20 38.20
CA ARG A 853 -31.82 -110.13 37.80
C ARG A 853 -31.14 -110.73 39.03
N ALA A 854 -30.83 -109.92 40.05
CA ALA A 854 -30.24 -110.39 41.30
C ALA A 854 -31.16 -111.37 42.05
N LEU A 855 -32.47 -111.13 42.09
CA LEU A 855 -33.46 -112.07 42.63
C LEU A 855 -33.53 -113.37 41.82
N LYS A 856 -33.44 -113.31 40.48
CA LYS A 856 -33.40 -114.52 39.63
C LYS A 856 -32.12 -115.33 39.82
N GLU A 857 -30.97 -114.69 39.98
CA GLU A 857 -29.72 -115.39 40.29
C GLU A 857 -29.68 -115.90 41.74
N LEU A 858 -30.23 -115.16 42.71
CA LEU A 858 -30.40 -115.64 44.09
C LEU A 858 -31.33 -116.87 44.13
N ALA A 859 -32.43 -116.85 43.37
CA ALA A 859 -33.33 -118.00 43.23
C ALA A 859 -32.62 -119.18 42.56
N ARG A 860 -31.80 -118.97 41.52
CA ARG A 860 -30.96 -120.02 40.89
C ARG A 860 -29.90 -120.57 41.84
N LEU A 861 -29.28 -119.73 42.66
CA LEU A 861 -28.30 -120.16 43.66
C LEU A 861 -28.98 -120.98 44.75
N LYS A 862 -30.13 -120.53 45.27
CA LYS A 862 -30.93 -121.29 46.25
C LYS A 862 -31.46 -122.60 45.66
N GLN A 863 -31.90 -122.61 44.40
CA GLN A 863 -32.33 -123.82 43.69
C GLN A 863 -31.16 -124.82 43.58
N ARG A 864 -29.98 -124.38 43.12
CA ARG A 864 -28.76 -125.21 43.08
C ARG A 864 -28.31 -125.68 44.46
N GLU A 865 -28.48 -124.86 45.49
CA GLU A 865 -28.18 -125.24 46.87
C GLU A 865 -29.14 -126.32 47.37
N GLN A 866 -30.45 -126.17 47.13
CA GLN A 866 -31.46 -127.18 47.47
C GLN A 866 -31.27 -128.47 46.66
N GLU A 867 -30.92 -128.38 45.37
CA GLU A 867 -30.53 -129.53 44.55
C GLU A 867 -29.26 -130.21 45.06
N SER A 868 -28.25 -129.44 45.51
CA SER A 868 -27.03 -129.97 46.11
C SER A 868 -27.28 -130.61 47.48
N GLN A 869 -28.13 -130.01 48.31
CA GLN A 869 -28.58 -130.56 49.59
C GLN A 869 -29.40 -131.84 49.40
N MET A 870 -30.33 -131.86 48.44
CA MET A 870 -31.09 -133.07 48.07
C MET A 870 -30.20 -134.16 47.47
N ALA A 871 -29.25 -133.82 46.61
CA ALA A 871 -28.28 -134.78 46.08
C ALA A 871 -27.37 -135.35 47.19
N ARG A 872 -26.97 -134.52 48.16
CA ARG A 872 -26.19 -134.94 49.33
C ARG A 872 -27.01 -135.85 50.26
N LEU A 873 -28.28 -135.51 50.54
CA LEU A 873 -29.20 -136.36 51.30
C LEU A 873 -29.46 -137.68 50.59
N LYS A 874 -29.76 -137.65 49.27
CA LYS A 874 -29.96 -138.86 48.46
C LYS A 874 -28.71 -139.75 48.45
N LYS A 875 -27.51 -139.16 48.35
CA LYS A 875 -26.25 -139.91 48.46
C LYS A 875 -26.06 -140.52 49.86
N GLN A 876 -26.34 -139.78 50.93
CA GLN A 876 -26.32 -140.33 52.30
C GLN A 876 -27.37 -141.44 52.51
N GLN A 877 -28.51 -141.34 51.82
CA GLN A 877 -29.57 -142.35 51.85
C GLN A 877 -29.19 -143.60 51.05
N GLU A 878 -28.56 -143.46 49.88
CA GLU A 878 -27.96 -144.55 49.10
C GLU A 878 -26.80 -145.23 49.86
N GLU A 879 -25.97 -144.46 50.58
CA GLU A 879 -24.91 -144.98 51.46
C GLU A 879 -25.51 -145.74 52.67
N LEU A 880 -26.61 -145.25 53.26
CA LEU A 880 -27.37 -145.94 54.30
C LEU A 880 -28.09 -147.19 53.79
N GLU A 881 -28.60 -147.18 52.57
CA GLU A 881 -29.24 -148.33 51.94
C GLU A 881 -28.20 -149.41 51.56
N GLN A 882 -27.01 -149.03 51.07
CA GLN A 882 -25.89 -149.99 50.93
C GLN A 882 -25.45 -150.57 52.29
N MET A 883 -25.43 -149.79 53.36
CA MET A 883 -25.17 -150.29 54.72
C MET A 883 -26.26 -151.27 55.17
N ARG A 884 -27.55 -150.95 54.96
CA ARG A 884 -28.68 -151.82 55.30
C ARG A 884 -28.66 -153.13 54.50
N LEU A 885 -28.46 -153.09 53.19
CA LEU A 885 -28.36 -154.30 52.37
C LEU A 885 -27.16 -155.17 52.80
N ARG A 886 -26.02 -154.58 53.17
CA ARG A 886 -24.88 -155.35 53.71
C ARG A 886 -25.17 -155.98 55.07
N TYR A 887 -25.95 -155.31 55.91
CA TYR A 887 -26.34 -155.85 57.23
C TYR A 887 -27.35 -156.99 57.08
N LEU A 888 -28.42 -156.78 56.30
CA LEU A 888 -29.44 -157.80 56.00
C LEU A 888 -28.83 -159.04 55.33
N ALA A 889 -27.93 -158.86 54.36
CA ALA A 889 -27.23 -159.97 53.71
C ALA A 889 -26.16 -160.67 54.58
N ALA A 890 -25.88 -160.15 55.79
CA ALA A 890 -25.12 -160.84 56.82
C ALA A 890 -26.06 -161.56 57.80
N GLU A 891 -27.16 -160.91 58.20
CA GLU A 891 -28.19 -161.43 59.11
C GLU A 891 -28.93 -162.64 58.51
N GLU A 892 -29.40 -162.56 57.25
CA GLU A 892 -29.94 -163.71 56.50
C GLU A 892 -28.95 -164.89 56.43
N LYS A 893 -27.65 -164.61 56.48
CA LYS A 893 -26.60 -165.63 56.37
C LYS A 893 -26.30 -166.35 57.69
N GLU A 894 -26.76 -165.79 58.82
CA GLU A 894 -26.87 -166.49 60.09
C GLU A 894 -28.24 -167.18 60.24
N THR A 895 -29.35 -166.50 59.92
CA THR A 895 -30.70 -167.12 60.08
C THR A 895 -30.89 -168.34 59.18
N VAL A 896 -30.42 -168.33 57.92
CA VAL A 896 -30.48 -169.49 57.03
C VAL A 896 -29.65 -170.68 57.56
N ARG A 897 -28.65 -170.45 58.41
CA ARG A 897 -27.91 -171.55 59.08
C ARG A 897 -28.70 -172.16 60.23
N THR A 898 -29.42 -171.36 61.02
CA THR A 898 -30.29 -171.88 62.08
C THR A 898 -31.54 -172.55 61.51
N GLU A 899 -32.18 -171.95 60.50
CA GLU A 899 -33.36 -172.53 59.84
C GLU A 899 -33.05 -173.86 59.13
N GLN A 900 -31.87 -174.03 58.54
CA GLN A 900 -31.46 -175.33 57.97
C GLN A 900 -31.32 -176.44 59.02
N GLN A 901 -31.09 -176.08 60.28
CA GLN A 901 -31.05 -177.04 61.39
C GLN A 901 -32.48 -177.41 61.83
N GLU A 902 -33.36 -176.42 62.02
CA GLU A 902 -34.75 -176.64 62.47
C GLU A 902 -35.63 -177.33 61.40
N LEU A 903 -35.41 -177.02 60.11
CA LEU A 903 -36.10 -177.69 59.00
C LEU A 903 -35.79 -179.19 58.91
N LEU A 904 -34.68 -179.66 59.49
CA LEU A 904 -34.32 -181.07 59.54
C LEU A 904 -35.17 -181.86 60.54
N ASP A 905 -35.58 -181.23 61.65
CA ASP A 905 -36.49 -181.83 62.63
C ASP A 905 -37.95 -181.77 62.13
N ILE A 906 -38.37 -180.63 61.58
CA ILE A 906 -39.71 -180.43 60.97
C ILE A 906 -39.96 -181.42 59.82
N ARG A 907 -38.92 -181.80 59.07
CA ARG A 907 -38.98 -182.79 57.97
C ARG A 907 -39.49 -184.16 58.40
N ASN A 908 -39.30 -184.55 59.67
CA ASN A 908 -39.74 -185.85 60.16
C ASN A 908 -41.23 -185.83 60.56
N GLU A 909 -41.70 -184.77 61.22
CA GLU A 909 -43.10 -184.70 61.66
C GLU A 909 -44.08 -184.46 60.49
N LEU A 910 -43.68 -183.74 59.44
CA LEU A 910 -44.56 -183.47 58.28
C LEU A 910 -44.93 -184.72 57.44
N ASN A 911 -44.21 -185.84 57.56
CA ASN A 911 -44.67 -187.12 56.98
C ASN A 911 -46.00 -187.60 57.57
N ARG A 912 -46.38 -187.10 58.76
CA ARG A 912 -47.58 -187.48 59.51
C ARG A 912 -48.85 -186.75 59.08
N LEU A 913 -48.72 -185.65 58.32
CA LEU A 913 -49.83 -184.75 57.95
C LEU A 913 -50.10 -184.73 56.44
N ARG A 914 -49.60 -185.73 55.70
CA ARG A 914 -49.68 -185.82 54.22
C ARG A 914 -51.01 -186.42 53.70
N GLN A 915 -52.12 -186.31 54.44
CA GLN A 915 -53.30 -187.16 54.17
C GLN A 915 -54.68 -186.45 54.15
N GLN A 916 -54.75 -185.12 54.25
CA GLN A 916 -56.00 -184.36 54.06
C GLN A 916 -55.78 -183.13 53.15
N GLU A 917 -56.19 -183.28 51.87
CA GLU A 917 -56.93 -182.32 51.02
C GLU A 917 -56.44 -180.83 51.03
N GLN A 918 -55.91 -180.20 49.97
CA GLN A 918 -55.83 -180.41 48.51
C GLN A 918 -57.15 -180.32 47.70
N ASN A 919 -57.18 -179.37 46.74
CA ASN A 919 -58.22 -179.04 45.72
C ASN A 919 -59.32 -178.01 46.14
N GLN A 920 -59.89 -177.14 45.28
CA GLN A 920 -59.56 -176.69 43.89
C GLN A 920 -60.30 -175.39 43.47
N TYR A 921 -59.74 -174.68 42.47
CA TYR A 921 -60.36 -173.84 41.41
C TYR A 921 -61.12 -172.52 41.78
N GLN A 922 -61.26 -171.44 40.97
CA GLN A 922 -61.02 -171.07 39.54
C GLN A 922 -62.30 -170.95 38.67
N ASP A 923 -62.61 -169.73 38.16
CA ASP A 923 -62.78 -169.36 36.72
C ASP A 923 -63.68 -168.10 36.40
N CYS A 924 -63.41 -167.48 35.24
CA CYS A 924 -64.21 -166.67 34.28
C CYS A 924 -65.24 -165.54 34.62
N LYS A 925 -65.03 -164.43 33.87
CA LYS A 925 -65.98 -163.68 32.98
C LYS A 925 -66.75 -162.41 33.44
N GLU A 926 -66.67 -161.43 32.53
CA GLU A 926 -67.68 -160.47 32.02
C GLU A 926 -68.63 -159.72 32.99
N ILE A 927 -68.51 -158.38 33.01
CA ILE A 927 -69.62 -157.41 32.78
C ILE A 927 -69.04 -156.01 32.52
N ALA A 928 -69.83 -155.15 31.86
CA ALA A 928 -69.41 -153.81 31.39
C ALA A 928 -69.86 -152.66 32.30
N SER A 929 -69.55 -151.43 31.86
CA SER A 929 -69.87 -150.11 32.44
C SER A 929 -68.95 -149.61 33.58
N GLY A 930 -68.55 -148.33 33.59
CA GLY A 930 -68.75 -147.35 32.51
C GLY A 930 -68.19 -145.94 32.77
N LYS A 931 -68.22 -145.14 31.70
CA LYS A 931 -67.91 -143.68 31.59
C LYS A 931 -66.51 -143.25 32.07
N LEU A 932 -65.59 -142.94 31.16
CA LEU A 932 -65.48 -141.64 30.47
C LEU A 932 -65.44 -140.44 31.45
N GLY A 933 -64.23 -140.08 31.89
CA GLY A 933 -63.82 -138.69 32.14
C GLY A 933 -62.92 -138.24 30.98
N SER A 934 -63.07 -136.99 30.51
CA SER A 934 -62.54 -136.58 29.19
C SER A 934 -61.00 -136.61 29.10
N PRO A 935 -60.43 -137.07 27.97
CA PRO A 935 -59.04 -136.81 27.62
C PRO A 935 -58.88 -135.45 26.91
N ARG A 936 -57.62 -135.10 26.63
CA ARG A 936 -57.14 -134.12 25.62
C ARG A 936 -57.59 -132.65 25.74
N GLY A 937 -56.57 -131.81 25.87
CA GLY A 937 -56.42 -130.63 25.01
C GLY A 937 -56.82 -129.29 25.66
N SER A 938 -56.41 -128.16 25.08
CA SER A 938 -55.54 -127.99 23.90
C SER A 938 -54.75 -126.69 24.02
N GLY A 939 -53.64 -126.56 23.29
CA GLY A 939 -53.15 -125.23 22.91
C GLY A 939 -54.27 -124.51 22.16
N LEU A 940 -54.84 -123.50 22.82
CA LEU A 940 -55.83 -122.53 22.32
C LEU A 940 -55.84 -121.22 23.13
N GLU A 941 -55.22 -121.15 24.31
CA GLU A 941 -55.12 -119.90 25.10
C GLU A 941 -54.31 -118.81 24.39
N GLU A 942 -53.31 -119.20 23.58
CA GLU A 942 -52.63 -118.28 22.65
C GLU A 942 -53.63 -117.55 21.73
N GLY A 943 -54.79 -118.14 21.43
CA GLY A 943 -55.83 -117.53 20.60
C GLY A 943 -56.62 -116.40 21.27
N LEU A 944 -56.71 -116.35 22.60
CA LEU A 944 -57.36 -115.25 23.33
C LEU A 944 -56.39 -114.09 23.60
N ASP A 945 -55.13 -114.39 23.93
CA ASP A 945 -54.09 -113.37 24.05
C ASP A 945 -53.71 -112.79 22.66
N ASP A 946 -53.73 -113.58 21.58
CA ASP A 946 -53.66 -113.08 20.20
C ASP A 946 -54.82 -112.12 19.88
N TYR A 947 -56.05 -112.48 20.24
CA TYR A 947 -57.22 -111.67 19.95
C TYR A 947 -57.20 -110.36 20.76
N LEU A 948 -56.80 -110.41 22.03
CA LEU A 948 -56.55 -109.23 22.86
C LEU A 948 -55.45 -108.35 22.26
N THR A 949 -54.35 -108.95 21.78
CA THR A 949 -53.24 -108.24 21.14
C THR A 949 -53.69 -107.53 19.87
N ARG A 950 -54.44 -108.21 18.99
CA ARG A 950 -54.99 -107.62 17.75
C ARG A 950 -55.93 -106.45 18.03
N LEU A 951 -56.81 -106.55 19.02
CA LEU A 951 -57.71 -105.45 19.41
C LEU A 951 -56.92 -104.21 19.92
N ILE A 952 -55.84 -104.43 20.68
CA ILE A 952 -54.95 -103.37 21.14
C ILE A 952 -54.18 -102.75 19.95
N GLU A 953 -53.65 -103.57 19.05
CA GLU A 953 -52.94 -103.10 17.86
C GLU A 953 -53.84 -102.32 16.89
N GLU A 954 -55.10 -102.74 16.71
CA GLU A 954 -56.09 -102.06 15.88
C GLU A 954 -56.47 -100.69 16.49
N ARG A 955 -56.77 -100.64 17.79
CA ARG A 955 -57.04 -99.40 18.52
C ARG A 955 -55.86 -98.43 18.45
N ASP A 956 -54.64 -98.92 18.72
CA ASP A 956 -53.44 -98.09 18.66
C ASP A 956 -53.11 -97.64 17.23
N THR A 957 -53.47 -98.43 16.21
CA THR A 957 -53.27 -98.05 14.80
C THR A 957 -54.24 -96.96 14.38
N LEU A 958 -55.51 -97.04 14.78
CA LEU A 958 -56.49 -95.97 14.55
C LEU A 958 -56.10 -94.69 15.29
N MET A 959 -55.69 -94.77 16.56
CA MET A 959 -55.20 -93.62 17.32
C MET A 959 -53.92 -93.01 16.71
N ARG A 960 -53.01 -93.83 16.14
CA ARG A 960 -51.81 -93.35 15.42
C ARG A 960 -52.12 -92.55 14.14
N THR A 961 -53.32 -92.63 13.57
CA THR A 961 -53.68 -91.83 12.39
C THR A 961 -53.85 -90.34 12.70
N GLY A 962 -54.10 -89.98 13.96
CA GLY A 962 -54.49 -88.62 14.35
C GLY A 962 -55.89 -88.19 13.89
N VAL A 963 -56.63 -89.06 13.20
CA VAL A 963 -58.03 -88.82 12.75
C VAL A 963 -59.03 -89.21 13.85
N TYR A 964 -58.72 -90.26 14.60
CA TYR A 964 -59.58 -90.80 15.65
C TYR A 964 -59.15 -90.36 17.05
N ASN A 965 -60.14 -90.16 17.92
CA ASN A 965 -59.98 -89.85 19.34
C ASN A 965 -60.76 -90.86 20.22
N HIS A 966 -60.64 -90.74 21.54
CA HIS A 966 -61.27 -91.68 22.49
C HIS A 966 -62.81 -91.64 22.51
N GLU A 967 -63.42 -90.55 22.06
CA GLU A 967 -64.87 -90.36 21.97
C GLU A 967 -65.46 -90.96 20.69
N ASP A 968 -64.63 -91.27 19.69
CA ASP A 968 -65.08 -91.89 18.45
C ASP A 968 -65.66 -93.29 18.69
N ARG A 969 -66.82 -93.53 18.08
CA ARG A 969 -67.60 -94.78 18.22
C ARG A 969 -66.78 -96.04 17.95
N ILE A 970 -65.80 -95.98 17.04
CA ILE A 970 -64.95 -97.12 16.68
C ILE A 970 -63.89 -97.43 17.77
N ILE A 971 -63.32 -96.40 18.41
CA ILE A 971 -62.37 -96.55 19.52
C ILE A 971 -63.10 -97.01 20.78
N SER A 972 -64.26 -96.39 21.09
CA SER A 972 -65.11 -96.79 22.21
C SER A 972 -65.59 -98.25 22.12
N GLU A 973 -65.84 -98.76 20.92
CA GLU A 973 -66.22 -100.16 20.67
C GLU A 973 -65.03 -101.12 20.79
N LEU A 974 -63.85 -100.77 20.28
CA LEU A 974 -62.62 -101.55 20.49
C LEU A 974 -62.27 -101.64 21.99
N ASP A 975 -62.33 -100.52 22.71
CA ASP A 975 -62.11 -100.51 24.16
C ASP A 975 -63.20 -101.31 24.92
N ARG A 976 -64.44 -101.41 24.42
CA ARG A 976 -65.47 -102.32 24.95
C ARG A 976 -65.05 -103.78 24.77
N GLN A 977 -64.60 -104.16 23.58
CA GLN A 977 -64.14 -105.53 23.29
C GLN A 977 -62.88 -105.89 24.10
N ILE A 978 -61.90 -104.98 24.23
CA ILE A 978 -60.72 -105.15 25.09
C ILE A 978 -61.14 -105.41 26.54
N ARG A 979 -62.08 -104.62 27.09
CA ARG A 979 -62.62 -104.84 28.44
C ARG A 979 -63.33 -106.19 28.57
N GLU A 980 -64.07 -106.63 27.56
CA GLU A 980 -64.77 -107.93 27.56
C GLU A 980 -63.86 -109.14 27.35
N VAL A 981 -62.66 -108.97 26.79
CA VAL A 981 -61.63 -110.04 26.75
C VAL A 981 -60.87 -110.07 28.08
N LEU A 982 -60.50 -108.91 28.63
CA LEU A 982 -59.83 -108.81 29.93
C LEU A 982 -60.66 -109.37 31.09
N THR A 983 -61.98 -109.18 31.10
CA THR A 983 -62.86 -109.80 32.12
C THR A 983 -62.99 -111.31 31.96
N LYS A 984 -62.88 -111.87 30.75
CA LYS A 984 -62.85 -113.33 30.53
C LYS A 984 -61.52 -113.93 30.99
N ASN A 985 -60.39 -113.25 30.69
CA ASN A 985 -59.04 -113.60 31.15
C ASN A 985 -58.82 -113.41 32.66
N SER A 986 -59.80 -112.87 33.41
CA SER A 986 -59.74 -112.73 34.88
C SER A 986 -60.94 -113.37 35.61
N ALA A 987 -61.75 -114.14 34.88
CA ALA A 987 -62.82 -115.00 35.40
C ALA A 987 -62.62 -116.49 35.02
N SER A 988 -61.40 -116.83 34.56
CA SER A 988 -60.90 -118.17 34.26
C SER A 988 -59.70 -118.48 35.17
#